data_AF-A0A563U2S3-F1
#
_entry.id   AF-A0A563U2S3-F1
#
_cell.length_a   1.000
_cell.length_b   1.000
_cell.length_c   1.000
_cell.angle_alpha   90.00
_cell.angle_beta   90.00
_cell.angle_gamma   90.00
#
_symmetry.space_group_name_H-M   'P 1'
#
loop_
_entity.id
_entity.type
_entity.pdbx_description
1 polymer ?
#
loop_
_entity_poly.entity_id
_entity_poly.type
_entity_poly.pdbx_seq_one_letter_code
_entity_poly.pdbx_strand_id
1 'polypeptide(L)'
;MELGNFFKLLWKRRLLLIVIPIVTVAIAFFALKNLPDKYISTSQIATGIVDQSRQLLDNDPNASSKEQSIAHEFSNLVEIMKLKTLINQVSYQLMLHDLTSSSQFKPESKLYKSMNPSARAHAIQVFKEKFEKREALSYYNRDENGLNELLRSMKYDERSLRKDLAINRDEDSDFITVSYESQNPQLSAFVVNVLCTQFIDYYTNTVRKNETDAVNYLLKQLDEKRATLNKKTEELREYKIKNGILNLDEQSKSIFDQIIVFNDRKQQAEKDVASNNGAIRQLNAKFTPADRGYIESTVSKYNQAVTNTQDQLHILNDRYVRSGFDPKLKVALDSLQAKLTAQINQTSDKYISSPLTAKDELVRQKITLEINRDMAQSSIRAINKSLDELNAKFNRLVPFDATVKNYNYDIDIASKEYLDILNKYNQTNLQSTFSIKLRQVEPAMPDAAEPSKKLLLTAVAGVVAFAICVIVLFIGWFFDDTIKQPADLVKRTHLPLLGHLNTIEGTLDLRKLWDVENRERMRLFKELTRSLRFEIDQELKGDKILAVTSLINHEGKSVVGTSLAYSYAMINKKVLLIDGNFDQPSLTEAIQPKVFVEDYFKNNPDNYNSIAVTTNVMGTHGGDITLLELSDENFIRTRFNELKMKYDIIIIETPPLSSLNKSKEWILFANKVIAIYEPNKGINKAQQADVEYLRNLNAKFAGWVLNKTSLDIEKF
;
A
#
# COMPACT_ATOMS: atom_id res chain seq x y z
N MET A 1 36.98 -32.53 -12.36
CA MET A 1 36.58 -33.77 -13.05
C MET A 1 35.12 -34.17 -12.82
N GLU A 2 34.46 -33.72 -11.74
CA GLU A 2 33.11 -34.21 -11.38
C GLU A 2 31.97 -33.72 -12.32
N LEU A 3 31.98 -32.45 -12.75
CA LEU A 3 30.98 -31.92 -13.71
C LEU A 3 30.96 -32.66 -15.05
N GLY A 4 32.11 -33.16 -15.52
CA GLY A 4 32.20 -33.91 -16.77
C GLY A 4 31.44 -35.25 -16.72
N ASN A 5 31.41 -35.90 -15.55
CA ASN A 5 30.66 -37.14 -15.36
C ASN A 5 29.15 -36.90 -15.32
N PHE A 6 28.72 -35.74 -14.80
CA PHE A 6 27.32 -35.32 -14.86
C PHE A 6 26.86 -35.07 -16.31
N PHE A 7 27.66 -34.40 -17.15
CA PHE A 7 27.32 -34.21 -18.57
C PHE A 7 27.22 -35.55 -19.33
N LYS A 8 28.09 -36.52 -19.03
CA LYS A 8 27.98 -37.88 -19.58
C LYS A 8 26.68 -38.58 -19.15
N LEU A 9 26.25 -38.38 -17.90
CA LEU A 9 24.97 -38.91 -17.42
C LEU A 9 23.78 -38.28 -18.17
N LEU A 10 23.79 -36.95 -18.34
CA LEU A 10 22.77 -36.24 -19.12
C LEU A 10 22.71 -36.78 -20.56
N TRP A 11 23.87 -37.01 -21.20
CA TRP A 11 23.93 -37.60 -22.53
C TRP A 11 23.39 -39.02 -22.59
N LYS A 12 23.75 -39.86 -21.62
CA LYS A 12 23.26 -41.25 -21.50
C LYS A 12 21.73 -41.29 -21.32
N ARG A 13 21.17 -40.31 -20.61
CA ARG A 13 19.73 -40.18 -20.34
C ARG A 13 19.03 -39.13 -21.22
N ARG A 14 19.61 -38.77 -22.38
CA ARG A 14 19.05 -37.76 -23.30
C ARG A 14 17.62 -38.02 -23.73
N LEU A 15 17.22 -39.29 -23.83
CA LEU A 15 15.84 -39.65 -24.17
C LEU A 15 14.85 -39.16 -23.10
N LEU A 16 15.18 -39.24 -21.80
CA LEU A 16 14.33 -38.72 -20.73
C LEU A 16 14.22 -37.19 -20.79
N LEU A 17 15.35 -36.52 -21.05
CA LEU A 17 15.42 -35.06 -21.18
C LEU A 17 14.64 -34.51 -22.39
N ILE A 18 14.36 -35.34 -23.39
CA ILE A 18 13.62 -34.94 -24.60
C ILE A 18 12.16 -35.37 -24.50
N VAL A 19 11.90 -36.63 -24.15
CA VAL A 19 10.54 -37.20 -24.15
C VAL A 19 9.66 -36.53 -23.10
N ILE A 20 10.17 -36.28 -21.88
CA ILE A 20 9.34 -35.70 -20.81
C ILE A 20 8.89 -34.28 -21.17
N PRO A 21 9.77 -33.34 -21.57
CA PRO A 21 9.33 -32.01 -21.99
C PRO A 21 8.38 -32.03 -23.18
N ILE A 22 8.60 -32.90 -24.18
CA ILE A 22 7.70 -33.03 -25.35
C ILE A 22 6.31 -33.49 -24.92
N VAL A 23 6.22 -34.51 -24.06
CA VAL A 23 4.93 -34.99 -23.54
C VAL A 23 4.26 -33.91 -22.69
N THR A 24 5.01 -33.18 -21.85
CA THR A 24 4.46 -32.05 -21.08
C THR A 24 3.93 -30.94 -21.99
N VAL A 25 4.67 -30.58 -23.05
CA VAL A 25 4.22 -29.62 -24.07
C VAL A 25 2.96 -30.09 -24.75
N ALA A 26 2.87 -31.37 -25.13
CA ALA A 26 1.66 -31.94 -25.74
C ALA A 26 0.46 -31.86 -24.78
N ILE A 27 0.62 -32.28 -23.53
CA ILE A 27 -0.43 -32.19 -22.51
C ILE A 27 -0.85 -30.73 -22.29
N ALA A 28 0.11 -29.81 -22.13
CA ALA A 28 -0.16 -28.39 -21.96
C ALA A 28 -0.89 -27.80 -23.17
N PHE A 29 -0.50 -28.17 -24.39
CA PHE A 29 -1.18 -27.77 -25.61
C PHE A 29 -2.63 -28.27 -25.64
N PHE A 30 -2.88 -29.55 -25.37
CA PHE A 30 -4.25 -30.10 -25.36
C PHE A 30 -5.12 -29.51 -24.24
N ALA A 31 -4.54 -29.19 -23.08
CA ALA A 31 -5.24 -28.54 -21.99
C ALA A 31 -5.59 -27.08 -22.31
N LEU A 32 -4.70 -26.34 -22.97
CA LEU A 32 -4.86 -24.91 -23.25
C LEU A 32 -5.60 -24.63 -24.58
N LYS A 33 -5.59 -25.57 -25.53
CA LYS A 33 -6.20 -25.41 -26.86
C LYS A 33 -7.70 -25.13 -26.78
N ASN A 34 -8.39 -25.75 -25.83
CA ASN A 34 -9.84 -25.62 -25.65
C ASN A 34 -10.24 -24.47 -24.73
N LEU A 35 -9.30 -23.67 -24.21
CA LEU A 35 -9.65 -22.48 -23.46
C LEU A 35 -10.31 -21.46 -24.40
N PRO A 36 -11.46 -20.89 -24.01
CA PRO A 36 -12.17 -19.91 -24.83
C PRO A 36 -11.31 -18.67 -25.03
N ASP A 37 -11.45 -18.07 -26.21
CA ASP A 37 -10.80 -16.82 -26.51
C ASP A 37 -11.44 -15.67 -25.71
N LYS A 38 -10.64 -14.65 -25.44
CA LYS A 38 -11.04 -13.47 -24.67
C LYS A 38 -11.16 -12.28 -25.61
N TYR A 39 -12.22 -11.51 -25.45
CA TYR A 39 -12.56 -10.34 -26.25
C TYR A 39 -12.73 -9.16 -25.32
N ILE A 40 -11.99 -8.08 -25.57
CA ILE A 40 -12.12 -6.83 -24.83
C ILE A 40 -12.79 -5.82 -25.75
N SER A 41 -13.87 -5.22 -25.28
CA SER A 41 -14.45 -4.06 -25.95
C SER A 41 -14.27 -2.84 -25.07
N THR A 42 -13.97 -1.71 -25.67
CA THR A 42 -13.64 -0.46 -24.97
C THR A 42 -14.54 0.67 -25.46
N SER A 43 -14.94 1.55 -24.56
CA SER A 43 -15.66 2.80 -24.87
C SER A 43 -15.03 3.97 -24.12
N GLN A 44 -15.17 5.17 -24.70
CA GLN A 44 -14.72 6.40 -24.08
C GLN A 44 -15.87 7.36 -23.81
N ILE A 45 -15.88 7.93 -22.60
CA ILE A 45 -16.82 8.98 -22.17
C ILE A 45 -16.04 10.28 -21.99
N ALA A 46 -16.38 11.31 -22.76
CA ALA A 46 -15.90 12.66 -22.55
C ALA A 46 -16.61 13.30 -21.35
N THR A 47 -15.85 14.00 -20.50
CA THR A 47 -16.38 14.57 -19.24
C THR A 47 -16.50 16.09 -19.25
N GLY A 48 -15.68 16.79 -20.01
CA GLY A 48 -15.59 18.26 -20.01
C GLY A 48 -14.99 18.82 -18.70
N ILE A 49 -14.23 18.02 -17.95
CA ILE A 49 -13.54 18.46 -16.73
C ILE A 49 -12.31 19.28 -17.08
N VAL A 50 -11.61 18.92 -18.16
CA VAL A 50 -10.37 19.58 -18.60
C VAL A 50 -10.65 20.80 -19.50
N ASP A 51 -11.92 21.17 -19.73
CA ASP A 51 -12.31 22.35 -20.53
C ASP A 51 -11.85 23.66 -19.87
N GLN A 52 -11.14 24.52 -20.63
CA GLN A 52 -10.63 25.81 -20.18
C GLN A 52 -11.72 26.73 -19.60
N SER A 53 -12.94 26.66 -20.14
CA SER A 53 -14.07 27.47 -19.67
C SER A 53 -14.44 27.14 -18.23
N ARG A 54 -14.24 25.88 -17.83
CA ARG A 54 -14.51 25.38 -16.48
C ARG A 54 -13.33 25.61 -15.55
N GLN A 55 -12.10 25.57 -16.07
CA GLN A 55 -10.88 25.92 -15.31
C GLN A 55 -10.89 27.38 -14.81
N LEU A 56 -11.64 28.27 -15.46
CA LEU A 56 -11.84 29.66 -15.01
C LEU A 56 -12.62 29.79 -13.70
N LEU A 57 -13.33 28.75 -13.25
CA LEU A 57 -14.03 28.73 -11.96
C LEU A 57 -13.09 28.48 -10.77
N ASP A 58 -11.92 27.87 -11.01
CA ASP A 58 -10.94 27.61 -9.97
C ASP A 58 -10.09 28.85 -9.71
N ASN A 59 -10.47 29.59 -8.66
CA ASN A 59 -9.78 30.78 -8.15
C ASN A 59 -8.39 30.49 -7.56
N ASP A 60 -7.91 29.24 -7.58
CA ASP A 60 -6.62 28.87 -7.01
C ASP A 60 -5.47 29.17 -8.01
N PRO A 61 -4.54 30.07 -7.69
CA PRO A 61 -3.39 30.34 -8.55
C PRO A 61 -2.40 29.17 -8.62
N ASN A 62 -2.50 28.15 -7.75
CA ASN A 62 -1.56 27.03 -7.72
C ASN A 62 -1.95 25.92 -8.71
N ALA A 63 -0.99 25.49 -9.54
CA ALA A 63 -1.20 24.40 -10.50
C ALA A 63 -1.47 23.04 -9.82
N SER A 64 -0.82 22.76 -8.69
CA SER A 64 -0.92 21.46 -8.01
C SER A 64 -2.28 21.19 -7.38
N SER A 65 -2.95 22.21 -6.82
CA SER A 65 -4.29 22.06 -6.23
C SER A 65 -5.37 21.92 -7.30
N LYS A 66 -5.21 22.59 -8.45
CA LYS A 66 -6.05 22.39 -9.64
C LYS A 66 -6.00 20.95 -10.13
N GLU A 67 -4.81 20.37 -10.25
CA GLU A 67 -4.64 18.99 -10.69
C GLU A 67 -5.26 17.98 -9.70
N GLN A 68 -5.16 18.24 -8.39
CA GLN A 68 -5.83 17.46 -7.36
C GLN A 68 -7.37 17.55 -7.44
N SER A 69 -7.91 18.74 -7.70
CA SER A 69 -9.35 18.95 -7.89
C SER A 69 -9.87 18.15 -9.08
N ILE A 70 -9.17 18.23 -10.22
CA ILE A 70 -9.47 17.46 -11.43
C ILE A 70 -9.44 15.96 -11.11
N ALA A 71 -8.37 15.47 -10.49
CA ALA A 71 -8.24 14.06 -10.14
C ALA A 71 -9.37 13.57 -9.22
N HIS A 72 -9.79 14.40 -8.26
CA HIS A 72 -10.89 14.09 -7.36
C HIS A 72 -12.24 14.01 -8.10
N GLU A 73 -12.52 14.90 -9.05
CA GLU A 73 -13.72 14.84 -9.87
C GLU A 73 -13.78 13.55 -10.72
N PHE A 74 -12.68 13.19 -11.38
CA PHE A 74 -12.59 11.93 -12.14
C PHE A 74 -12.77 10.71 -11.23
N SER A 75 -12.14 10.70 -10.06
CA SER A 75 -12.31 9.61 -9.09
C SER A 75 -13.76 9.47 -8.67
N ASN A 76 -14.47 10.58 -8.44
CA ASN A 76 -15.90 10.55 -8.12
C ASN A 76 -16.74 9.99 -9.27
N LEU A 77 -16.49 10.38 -10.51
CA LEU A 77 -17.19 9.82 -11.67
C LEU A 77 -16.96 8.30 -11.79
N VAL A 78 -15.71 7.85 -11.64
CA VAL A 78 -15.36 6.42 -11.70
C VAL A 78 -16.06 5.64 -10.58
N GLU A 79 -16.10 6.16 -9.36
CA GLU A 79 -16.82 5.50 -8.25
C GLU A 79 -18.34 5.50 -8.45
N ILE A 80 -18.91 6.56 -9.05
CA ILE A 80 -20.32 6.56 -9.45
C ILE A 80 -20.58 5.45 -10.49
N MET A 81 -19.73 5.30 -11.51
CA MET A 81 -19.86 4.22 -12.51
C MET A 81 -19.79 2.83 -11.87
N LYS A 82 -19.02 2.70 -10.79
CA LYS A 82 -18.89 1.47 -10.00
C LYS A 82 -20.01 1.30 -8.98
N LEU A 83 -21.04 2.14 -8.91
CA LEU A 83 -22.13 1.93 -7.97
C LEU A 83 -22.85 0.60 -8.24
N LYS A 84 -23.14 -0.15 -7.18
CA LYS A 84 -23.85 -1.44 -7.27
C LYS A 84 -25.16 -1.32 -8.04
N THR A 85 -25.88 -0.22 -7.87
CA THR A 85 -27.15 0.04 -8.58
C THR A 85 -26.96 0.06 -10.10
N LEU A 86 -25.89 0.67 -10.62
CA LEU A 86 -25.59 0.70 -12.05
C LEU A 86 -25.18 -0.67 -12.59
N ILE A 87 -24.32 -1.38 -11.86
CA ILE A 87 -23.94 -2.75 -12.24
C ILE A 87 -25.17 -3.66 -12.26
N ASN A 88 -26.10 -3.51 -11.31
CA ASN A 88 -27.37 -4.23 -11.32
C ASN A 88 -28.21 -3.89 -12.57
N GLN A 89 -28.21 -2.64 -13.04
CA GLN A 89 -28.91 -2.29 -14.29
C GLN A 89 -28.32 -3.05 -15.48
N VAL A 90 -26.99 -3.13 -15.57
CA VAL A 90 -26.30 -3.96 -16.56
C VAL A 90 -26.71 -5.43 -16.42
N SER A 91 -26.70 -5.97 -15.19
CA SER A 91 -27.12 -7.33 -14.89
C SER A 91 -28.54 -7.64 -15.39
N TYR A 92 -29.50 -6.76 -15.11
CA TYR A 92 -30.88 -6.94 -15.51
C TYR A 92 -31.05 -6.83 -17.01
N GLN A 93 -30.37 -5.88 -17.67
CA GLN A 93 -30.46 -5.72 -19.11
C GLN A 93 -29.81 -6.88 -19.86
N LEU A 94 -28.71 -7.44 -19.35
CA LEU A 94 -28.12 -8.69 -19.85
C LEU A 94 -29.07 -9.87 -19.71
N MET A 95 -29.71 -10.00 -18.55
CA MET A 95 -30.67 -11.08 -18.31
C MET A 95 -31.88 -10.91 -19.23
N LEU A 96 -32.47 -9.72 -19.31
CA LEU A 96 -33.57 -9.44 -20.23
C LEU A 96 -33.19 -9.75 -21.69
N HIS A 97 -31.98 -9.39 -22.11
CA HIS A 97 -31.47 -9.75 -23.43
C HIS A 97 -31.43 -11.27 -23.63
N ASP A 98 -30.72 -12.03 -22.79
CA ASP A 98 -30.56 -13.48 -22.98
C ASP A 98 -31.86 -14.26 -22.78
N LEU A 99 -32.81 -13.73 -22.00
CA LEU A 99 -34.11 -14.36 -21.77
C LEU A 99 -35.12 -14.08 -22.89
N THR A 100 -34.93 -13.04 -23.71
CA THR A 100 -35.91 -12.61 -24.73
C THR A 100 -35.38 -12.62 -26.17
N SER A 101 -34.06 -12.49 -26.36
CA SER A 101 -33.41 -12.46 -27.67
C SER A 101 -33.22 -13.87 -28.25
N SER A 102 -33.29 -13.98 -29.58
CA SER A 102 -32.94 -15.20 -30.30
C SER A 102 -31.42 -15.46 -30.36
N SER A 103 -30.61 -14.42 -30.14
CA SER A 103 -29.14 -14.49 -30.09
C SER A 103 -28.66 -14.29 -28.65
N GLN A 104 -28.57 -15.38 -27.90
CA GLN A 104 -28.12 -15.34 -26.51
C GLN A 104 -26.60 -15.15 -26.42
N PHE A 105 -26.12 -14.33 -25.48
CA PHE A 105 -24.69 -14.17 -25.23
C PHE A 105 -24.09 -15.40 -24.54
N LYS A 106 -24.83 -16.00 -23.61
CA LYS A 106 -24.44 -17.19 -22.86
C LYS A 106 -25.49 -18.30 -22.99
N PRO A 107 -25.08 -19.58 -22.93
CA PRO A 107 -26.02 -20.68 -22.88
C PRO A 107 -26.83 -20.65 -21.58
N GLU A 108 -28.10 -21.07 -21.66
CA GLU A 108 -29.00 -21.16 -20.52
C GLU A 108 -28.41 -21.99 -19.36
N SER A 109 -28.47 -21.46 -18.14
CA SER A 109 -28.04 -22.17 -16.94
C SER A 109 -28.94 -23.36 -16.62
N LYS A 110 -28.40 -24.33 -15.88
CA LYS A 110 -29.19 -25.47 -15.38
C LYS A 110 -30.41 -25.01 -14.57
N LEU A 111 -30.24 -23.93 -13.80
CA LEU A 111 -31.31 -23.35 -13.00
C LEU A 111 -32.43 -22.81 -13.90
N TYR A 112 -32.09 -22.03 -14.94
CA TYR A 112 -33.07 -21.52 -15.89
C TYR A 112 -33.83 -22.64 -16.61
N LYS A 113 -33.12 -23.68 -17.06
CA LYS A 113 -33.73 -24.84 -17.72
C LYS A 113 -34.74 -25.56 -16.85
N SER A 114 -34.54 -25.58 -15.54
CA SER A 114 -35.45 -26.21 -14.57
C SER A 114 -36.73 -25.39 -14.30
N MET A 115 -36.75 -24.11 -14.67
CA MET A 115 -37.91 -23.24 -14.45
C MET A 115 -39.03 -23.55 -15.44
N ASN A 116 -40.27 -23.60 -14.92
CA ASN A 116 -41.47 -23.71 -15.76
C ASN A 116 -41.75 -22.40 -16.53
N PRO A 117 -42.58 -22.42 -17.59
CA PRO A 117 -42.83 -21.24 -18.42
C PRO A 117 -43.36 -20.01 -17.64
N SER A 118 -44.20 -20.25 -16.63
CA SER A 118 -44.75 -19.18 -15.78
C SER A 118 -43.66 -18.49 -14.96
N ALA A 119 -42.76 -19.26 -14.35
CA ALA A 119 -41.64 -18.74 -13.58
C ALA A 119 -40.65 -17.95 -14.46
N ARG A 120 -40.46 -18.35 -15.72
CA ARG A 120 -39.61 -17.61 -16.67
C ARG A 120 -40.24 -16.27 -17.05
N ALA A 121 -41.55 -16.25 -17.34
CA ALA A 121 -42.27 -15.01 -17.62
C ALA A 121 -42.25 -14.05 -16.42
N HIS A 122 -42.44 -14.58 -15.21
CA HIS A 122 -42.34 -13.82 -13.97
C HIS A 122 -40.95 -13.23 -13.75
N ALA A 123 -39.88 -14.00 -13.97
CA ALA A 123 -38.51 -13.51 -13.87
C ALA A 123 -38.25 -12.32 -14.81
N ILE A 124 -38.67 -12.41 -16.07
CA ILE A 124 -38.57 -11.32 -17.05
C ILE A 124 -39.32 -10.07 -16.56
N GLN A 125 -40.55 -10.25 -16.06
CA GLN A 125 -41.35 -9.15 -15.52
C GLN A 125 -40.65 -8.46 -14.35
N VAL A 126 -40.13 -9.21 -13.38
CA VAL A 126 -39.44 -8.64 -12.21
C VAL A 126 -38.14 -7.94 -12.62
N PHE A 127 -37.33 -8.51 -13.51
CA PHE A 127 -36.13 -7.83 -14.01
C PHE A 127 -36.47 -6.51 -14.72
N LYS A 128 -37.54 -6.50 -15.52
CA LYS A 128 -38.01 -5.29 -16.20
C LYS A 128 -38.47 -4.23 -15.19
N GLU A 129 -39.29 -4.61 -14.21
CA GLU A 129 -39.76 -3.71 -13.17
C GLU A 129 -38.60 -3.12 -12.34
N LYS A 130 -37.66 -3.97 -11.91
CA LYS A 130 -36.48 -3.54 -11.14
C LYS A 130 -35.54 -2.67 -11.96
N PHE A 131 -35.46 -2.89 -13.28
CA PHE A 131 -34.70 -2.03 -14.19
C PHE A 131 -35.35 -0.65 -14.33
N GLU A 132 -36.65 -0.60 -14.62
CA GLU A 132 -37.41 0.65 -14.77
C GLU A 132 -37.39 1.49 -13.48
N LYS A 133 -37.49 0.84 -12.31
CA LYS A 133 -37.44 1.49 -11.00
C LYS A 133 -36.03 1.74 -10.46
N ARG A 134 -34.98 1.22 -11.12
CA ARG A 134 -33.58 1.25 -10.67
C ARG A 134 -33.37 0.68 -9.26
N GLU A 135 -34.08 -0.41 -8.95
CA GLU A 135 -34.05 -1.06 -7.63
C GLU A 135 -33.16 -2.30 -7.61
N ALA A 136 -32.57 -2.58 -6.44
CA ALA A 136 -31.89 -3.85 -6.22
C ALA A 136 -32.90 -4.98 -5.95
N LEU A 137 -32.58 -6.20 -6.41
CA LEU A 137 -33.24 -7.41 -5.95
C LEU A 137 -32.87 -7.68 -4.47
N SER A 138 -33.88 -7.89 -3.64
CA SER A 138 -33.78 -8.22 -2.23
C SER A 138 -33.24 -9.63 -2.03
N TYR A 139 -32.33 -9.78 -1.06
CA TYR A 139 -31.90 -11.10 -0.57
C TYR A 139 -32.86 -11.68 0.48
N TYR A 140 -33.75 -10.86 1.05
CA TYR A 140 -34.69 -11.28 2.10
C TYR A 140 -36.02 -11.78 1.53
N ASN A 141 -36.42 -11.27 0.37
CA ASN A 141 -37.57 -11.80 -0.36
C ASN A 141 -37.13 -13.10 -1.06
N ARG A 142 -37.82 -14.21 -0.76
CA ARG A 142 -37.49 -15.53 -1.30
C ARG A 142 -37.55 -15.60 -2.83
N ASP A 143 -38.50 -14.91 -3.45
CA ASP A 143 -38.66 -14.87 -4.91
C ASP A 143 -37.53 -14.06 -5.57
N GLU A 144 -37.28 -12.84 -5.09
CA GLU A 144 -36.18 -11.99 -5.59
C GLU A 144 -34.80 -12.60 -5.31
N ASN A 145 -34.63 -13.33 -4.20
CA ASN A 145 -33.40 -14.07 -3.94
C ASN A 145 -33.19 -15.23 -4.94
N GLY A 146 -34.27 -15.89 -5.36
CA GLY A 146 -34.21 -16.87 -6.46
C GLY A 146 -33.71 -16.25 -7.77
N LEU A 147 -34.12 -15.01 -8.07
CA LEU A 147 -33.61 -14.26 -9.22
C LEU A 147 -32.15 -13.83 -9.04
N ASN A 148 -31.71 -13.49 -7.82
CA ASN A 148 -30.30 -13.28 -7.52
C ASN A 148 -29.46 -14.54 -7.75
N GLU A 149 -29.99 -15.73 -7.40
CA GLU A 149 -29.36 -17.01 -7.71
C GLU A 149 -29.31 -17.29 -9.21
N LEU A 150 -30.36 -16.91 -9.95
CA LEU A 150 -30.39 -16.98 -11.41
C LEU A 150 -29.29 -16.11 -12.04
N LEU A 151 -29.12 -14.85 -11.59
CA LEU A 151 -28.03 -13.98 -12.03
C LEU A 151 -26.66 -14.61 -11.79
N ARG A 152 -26.43 -15.18 -10.59
CA ARG A 152 -25.18 -15.90 -10.26
C ARG A 152 -24.96 -17.11 -11.15
N SER A 153 -26.02 -17.87 -11.45
CA SER A 153 -25.94 -19.06 -12.31
C SER A 153 -25.51 -18.73 -13.74
N MET A 154 -25.86 -17.54 -14.24
CA MET A 154 -25.47 -17.02 -15.55
C MET A 154 -24.17 -16.19 -15.49
N LYS A 155 -23.60 -15.97 -14.30
CA LYS A 155 -22.48 -15.05 -14.05
C LYS A 155 -22.78 -13.62 -14.55
N TYR A 156 -24.02 -13.17 -14.35
CA TYR A 156 -24.46 -11.79 -14.58
C TYR A 156 -24.68 -11.04 -13.27
N ASP A 157 -24.41 -11.66 -12.12
CA ASP A 157 -24.41 -10.96 -10.84
C ASP A 157 -23.28 -9.93 -10.76
N GLU A 158 -23.46 -8.95 -9.88
CA GLU A 158 -22.54 -7.83 -9.67
C GLU A 158 -21.06 -8.26 -9.55
N ARG A 159 -20.77 -9.29 -8.75
CA ARG A 159 -19.38 -9.71 -8.50
C ARG A 159 -18.73 -10.27 -9.75
N SER A 160 -19.48 -11.05 -10.52
CA SER A 160 -19.02 -11.60 -11.78
C SER A 160 -18.74 -10.50 -12.80
N LEU A 161 -19.65 -9.52 -12.95
CA LEU A 161 -19.47 -8.42 -13.89
C LEU A 161 -18.29 -7.51 -13.49
N ARG A 162 -18.16 -7.16 -12.21
CA ARG A 162 -17.06 -6.28 -11.77
C ARG A 162 -15.68 -6.87 -12.00
N LYS A 163 -15.55 -8.19 -11.95
CA LYS A 163 -14.25 -8.87 -12.08
C LYS A 163 -13.59 -8.60 -13.43
N ASP A 164 -14.40 -8.53 -14.48
CA ASP A 164 -13.94 -8.41 -15.87
C ASP A 164 -14.16 -6.99 -16.42
N LEU A 165 -14.57 -6.04 -15.57
CA LEU A 165 -14.81 -4.64 -15.90
C LEU A 165 -13.65 -3.76 -15.41
N ALA A 166 -13.10 -2.93 -16.30
CA ALA A 166 -12.13 -1.89 -15.94
C ALA A 166 -12.68 -0.50 -16.30
N ILE A 167 -12.48 0.46 -15.40
CA ILE A 167 -12.91 1.85 -15.57
C ILE A 167 -11.77 2.73 -15.07
N ASN A 168 -11.09 3.41 -15.99
CA ASN A 168 -9.91 4.21 -15.69
C ASN A 168 -9.94 5.53 -16.47
N ARG A 169 -9.17 6.50 -16.01
CA ARG A 169 -8.84 7.70 -16.77
C ARG A 169 -7.47 7.50 -17.39
N ASP A 170 -7.33 7.78 -18.68
CA ASP A 170 -6.03 7.77 -19.35
C ASP A 170 -5.31 9.09 -19.03
N GLU A 171 -4.45 9.09 -18.01
CA GLU A 171 -3.58 10.19 -17.57
C GLU A 171 -4.24 11.58 -17.60
N ASP A 172 -3.77 12.46 -18.49
CA ASP A 172 -4.18 13.86 -18.63
C ASP A 172 -5.41 14.05 -19.54
N SER A 173 -6.00 12.97 -20.03
CA SER A 173 -7.13 13.04 -20.94
C SER A 173 -8.41 13.53 -20.24
N ASP A 174 -9.34 14.05 -21.04
CA ASP A 174 -10.70 14.39 -20.61
C ASP A 174 -11.65 13.17 -20.64
N PHE A 175 -11.10 11.98 -20.88
CA PHE A 175 -11.86 10.76 -21.17
C PHE A 175 -11.80 9.75 -20.02
N ILE A 176 -12.94 9.13 -19.75
CA ILE A 176 -13.02 7.90 -18.95
C ILE A 176 -13.12 6.73 -19.92
N THR A 177 -12.16 5.83 -19.83
CA THR A 177 -12.08 4.61 -20.62
C THR A 177 -12.72 3.46 -19.84
N VAL A 178 -13.73 2.83 -20.44
CA VAL A 178 -14.47 1.70 -19.89
C VAL A 178 -14.23 0.50 -20.78
N SER A 179 -13.74 -0.61 -20.20
CA SER A 179 -13.50 -1.85 -20.95
C SER A 179 -14.07 -3.05 -20.23
N TYR A 180 -14.58 -4.02 -20.99
CA TYR A 180 -15.09 -5.28 -20.44
C TYR A 180 -14.53 -6.49 -21.20
N GLU A 181 -14.00 -7.46 -20.46
CA GLU A 181 -13.46 -8.71 -21.00
C GLU A 181 -14.53 -9.82 -20.97
N SER A 182 -14.73 -10.53 -22.08
CA SER A 182 -15.63 -11.68 -22.11
C SER A 182 -15.28 -12.71 -23.18
N GLN A 183 -15.99 -13.84 -23.20
CA GLN A 183 -15.82 -14.91 -24.22
C GLN A 183 -16.64 -14.67 -25.49
N ASN A 184 -17.46 -13.62 -25.52
CA ASN A 184 -18.35 -13.28 -26.62
C ASN A 184 -18.13 -11.79 -26.97
N PRO A 185 -17.69 -11.45 -28.18
CA PRO A 185 -17.33 -10.08 -28.51
C PRO A 185 -18.55 -9.14 -28.48
N GLN A 186 -19.76 -9.64 -28.78
CA GLN A 186 -20.99 -8.86 -28.62
C GLN A 186 -21.35 -8.62 -27.14
N LEU A 187 -21.13 -9.61 -26.26
CA LEU A 187 -21.33 -9.44 -24.82
C LEU A 187 -20.41 -8.35 -24.27
N SER A 188 -19.13 -8.36 -24.66
CA SER A 188 -18.16 -7.35 -24.24
C SER A 188 -18.61 -5.94 -24.60
N ALA A 189 -19.00 -5.74 -25.86
CA ALA A 189 -19.51 -4.45 -26.33
C ALA A 189 -20.82 -4.04 -25.63
N PHE A 190 -21.74 -5.00 -25.45
CA PHE A 190 -23.04 -4.75 -24.83
C PHE A 190 -22.91 -4.28 -23.38
N VAL A 191 -22.07 -4.94 -22.57
CA VAL A 191 -21.85 -4.55 -21.17
C VAL A 191 -21.36 -3.12 -21.05
N VAL A 192 -20.34 -2.78 -21.83
CA VAL A 192 -19.74 -1.43 -21.79
C VAL A 192 -20.76 -0.38 -22.23
N ASN A 193 -21.46 -0.59 -23.35
CA ASN A 193 -22.44 0.37 -23.86
C ASN A 193 -23.62 0.56 -22.91
N VAL A 194 -24.13 -0.53 -22.32
CA VAL A 194 -25.20 -0.45 -21.33
C VAL A 194 -24.72 0.31 -20.09
N LEU A 195 -23.54 -0.01 -19.57
CA LEU A 195 -23.01 0.71 -18.40
C LEU A 195 -22.83 2.20 -18.69
N CYS A 196 -22.25 2.56 -19.84
CA CYS A 196 -22.06 3.95 -20.25
C CYS A 196 -23.40 4.68 -20.34
N THR A 197 -24.39 4.08 -20.99
CA THR A 197 -25.75 4.65 -21.12
C THR A 197 -26.38 4.85 -19.74
N GLN A 198 -26.41 3.81 -18.91
CA GLN A 198 -27.02 3.87 -17.58
C GLN A 198 -26.32 4.87 -16.65
N PHE A 199 -25.00 4.97 -16.75
CA PHE A 199 -24.22 5.96 -16.02
C PHE A 199 -24.53 7.40 -16.46
N ILE A 200 -24.51 7.67 -17.76
CA ILE A 200 -24.82 9.01 -18.31
C ILE A 200 -26.24 9.41 -17.89
N ASP A 201 -27.20 8.49 -17.99
CA ASP A 201 -28.58 8.74 -17.58
C ASP A 201 -28.70 8.96 -16.07
N TYR A 202 -27.99 8.19 -15.24
CA TYR A 202 -27.98 8.38 -13.79
C TYR A 202 -27.37 9.71 -13.39
N TYR A 203 -26.22 10.05 -13.95
CA TYR A 203 -25.56 11.32 -13.66
C TYR A 203 -26.43 12.50 -14.08
N THR A 204 -27.01 12.46 -15.29
CA THR A 204 -27.85 13.53 -15.82
C THR A 204 -29.16 13.70 -15.04
N ASN A 205 -29.81 12.60 -14.65
CA ASN A 205 -31.12 12.67 -13.99
C ASN A 205 -31.06 12.80 -12.47
N THR A 206 -29.94 12.43 -11.84
CA THR A 206 -29.80 12.47 -10.38
C THR A 206 -28.82 13.55 -9.95
N VAL A 207 -27.58 13.51 -10.42
CA VAL A 207 -26.54 14.44 -9.95
C VAL A 207 -26.82 15.85 -10.48
N ARG A 208 -26.97 16.01 -11.79
CA ARG A 208 -27.25 17.31 -12.42
C ARG A 208 -28.61 17.89 -12.01
N LYS A 209 -29.60 17.02 -11.76
CA LYS A 209 -30.89 17.45 -11.22
C LYS A 209 -30.74 18.04 -9.82
N ASN A 210 -30.00 17.39 -8.93
CA ASN A 210 -29.74 17.91 -7.59
C ASN A 210 -29.03 19.27 -7.63
N GLU A 211 -28.08 19.47 -8.55
CA GLU A 211 -27.43 20.78 -8.77
C GLU A 211 -28.44 21.84 -9.19
N THR A 212 -29.35 21.50 -10.12
CA THR A 212 -30.41 22.39 -10.58
C THR A 212 -31.40 22.71 -9.46
N ASP A 213 -31.78 21.73 -8.66
CA ASP A 213 -32.68 21.89 -7.51
C ASP A 213 -32.05 22.79 -6.43
N ALA A 214 -30.74 22.70 -6.20
CA ALA A 214 -30.01 23.61 -5.31
C ALA A 214 -30.04 25.07 -5.81
N VAL A 215 -29.84 25.30 -7.11
CA VAL A 215 -29.97 26.63 -7.72
C VAL A 215 -31.38 27.18 -7.55
N ASN A 216 -32.40 26.36 -7.82
CA ASN A 216 -33.80 26.75 -7.68
C ASN A 216 -34.18 27.06 -6.22
N TYR A 217 -33.66 26.28 -5.28
CA TYR A 217 -33.83 26.53 -3.85
C TYR A 217 -33.22 27.88 -3.45
N LEU A 218 -31.98 28.16 -3.87
CA LEU A 218 -31.31 29.43 -3.60
C LEU A 218 -32.01 30.61 -4.27
N LEU A 219 -32.53 30.44 -5.49
CA LEU A 219 -33.32 31.46 -6.18
C LEU A 219 -34.60 31.80 -5.39
N LYS A 220 -35.32 30.78 -4.91
CA LYS A 220 -36.50 30.98 -4.06
C LYS A 220 -36.15 31.73 -2.77
N GLN A 221 -35.06 31.32 -2.10
CA GLN A 221 -34.58 32.02 -0.91
C GLN A 221 -34.17 33.47 -1.21
N LEU A 222 -33.54 33.71 -2.37
CA LEU A 222 -33.14 35.05 -2.80
C LEU A 222 -34.34 35.97 -2.96
N ASP A 223 -35.41 35.48 -3.60
CA ASP A 223 -36.65 36.22 -3.77
C ASP A 223 -37.37 36.49 -2.44
N GLU A 224 -37.42 35.50 -1.54
CA GLU A 224 -37.98 35.65 -0.19
C GLU A 224 -37.22 36.71 0.64
N LYS A 225 -35.87 36.69 0.59
CA LYS A 225 -35.04 37.68 1.28
C LYS A 225 -35.15 39.07 0.66
N ARG A 226 -35.23 39.16 -0.67
CA ARG A 226 -35.50 40.43 -1.38
C ARG A 226 -36.85 41.02 -0.97
N ALA A 227 -37.91 40.21 -0.92
CA ALA A 227 -39.22 40.65 -0.49
C ALA A 227 -39.23 41.13 0.97
N THR A 228 -38.50 40.43 1.86
CA THR A 228 -38.33 40.82 3.26
C THR A 228 -37.60 42.17 3.39
N LEU A 229 -36.50 42.36 2.66
CA LEU A 229 -35.76 43.63 2.62
C LEU A 229 -36.64 44.78 2.11
N ASN A 230 -37.38 44.57 1.03
CA ASN A 230 -38.30 45.56 0.48
C ASN A 230 -39.40 45.92 1.49
N LYS A 231 -39.98 44.91 2.16
CA LYS A 231 -40.99 45.13 3.20
C LYS A 231 -40.45 45.96 4.37
N LYS A 232 -39.25 45.64 4.88
CA LYS A 232 -38.61 46.41 5.97
C LYS A 232 -38.30 47.84 5.57
N THR A 233 -37.84 48.03 4.33
CA THR A 233 -37.59 49.37 3.76
C THR A 233 -38.89 50.17 3.64
N GLU A 234 -39.96 49.51 3.20
CA GLU A 234 -41.29 50.12 3.09
C GLU A 234 -41.88 50.49 4.46
N GLU A 235 -41.75 49.62 5.48
CA GLU A 235 -42.18 49.90 6.86
C GLU A 235 -41.48 51.16 7.41
N LEU A 236 -40.17 51.32 7.17
CA LEU A 236 -39.44 52.54 7.53
C LEU A 236 -39.96 53.76 6.76
N ARG A 237 -40.21 53.60 5.45
CA ARG A 237 -40.71 54.69 4.59
C ARG A 237 -42.09 55.15 5.06
N GLU A 238 -43.02 54.24 5.31
CA GLU A 238 -44.35 54.53 5.84
C GLU A 238 -44.27 55.19 7.22
N TYR A 239 -43.41 54.69 8.11
CA TYR A 239 -43.19 55.29 9.42
C TYR A 239 -42.70 56.74 9.30
N LYS A 240 -41.73 57.00 8.40
CA LYS A 240 -41.23 58.35 8.14
C LYS A 240 -42.30 59.26 7.57
N ILE A 241 -43.09 58.80 6.59
CA ILE A 241 -44.18 59.57 5.97
C ILE A 241 -45.26 59.90 7.01
N LYS A 242 -45.75 58.89 7.74
CA LYS A 242 -46.83 59.04 8.74
C LYS A 242 -46.47 60.03 9.86
N ASN A 243 -45.20 60.08 10.24
CA ASN A 243 -44.71 60.94 11.31
C ASN A 243 -44.02 62.22 10.81
N GLY A 244 -44.01 62.49 9.49
CA GLY A 244 -43.41 63.69 8.90
C GLY A 244 -41.89 63.80 9.08
N ILE A 245 -41.19 62.66 9.16
CA ILE A 245 -39.75 62.58 9.46
C ILE A 245 -38.96 62.58 8.15
N LEU A 246 -38.35 63.71 7.81
CA LEU A 246 -37.46 63.82 6.64
C LEU A 246 -35.98 63.61 7.01
N ASN A 247 -35.47 64.41 7.94
CA ASN A 247 -34.08 64.33 8.40
C ASN A 247 -34.01 64.50 9.92
N LEU A 248 -34.23 63.41 10.65
CA LEU A 248 -34.33 63.43 12.11
C LEU A 248 -32.99 63.75 12.78
N ASP A 249 -31.89 63.24 12.23
CA ASP A 249 -30.55 63.45 12.75
C ASP A 249 -30.15 64.94 12.68
N GLU A 250 -30.38 65.58 11.52
CA GLU A 250 -30.08 67.00 11.32
C GLU A 250 -30.96 67.90 12.19
N GLN A 251 -32.26 67.58 12.32
CA GLN A 251 -33.18 68.32 13.18
C GLN A 251 -32.84 68.19 14.67
N SER A 252 -32.55 66.97 15.13
CA SER A 252 -32.20 66.72 16.55
C SER A 252 -30.89 67.40 16.91
N LYS A 253 -29.88 67.34 16.03
CA LYS A 253 -28.61 68.02 16.20
C LYS A 253 -28.78 69.54 16.27
N SER A 254 -29.54 70.13 15.35
CA SER A 254 -29.80 71.58 15.33
C SER A 254 -30.49 72.08 16.61
N ILE A 255 -31.47 71.35 17.13
CA ILE A 255 -32.14 71.71 18.39
C ILE A 255 -31.17 71.57 19.57
N PHE A 256 -30.37 70.51 19.60
CA PHE A 256 -29.37 70.30 20.65
C PHE A 256 -28.32 71.42 20.67
N ASP A 257 -27.83 71.83 19.50
CA ASP A 257 -26.88 72.94 19.37
C ASP A 257 -27.50 74.27 19.87
N GLN A 258 -28.79 74.50 19.62
CA GLN A 258 -29.51 75.65 20.19
C GLN A 258 -29.61 75.57 21.72
N ILE A 259 -29.93 74.40 22.28
CA ILE A 259 -29.97 74.21 23.74
C ILE A 259 -28.62 74.55 24.39
N ILE A 260 -27.51 74.17 23.77
CA ILE A 260 -26.16 74.53 24.23
C ILE A 260 -25.98 76.05 24.27
N VAL A 261 -26.31 76.75 23.18
CA VAL A 261 -26.18 78.22 23.10
C VAL A 261 -27.03 78.91 24.16
N PHE A 262 -28.27 78.48 24.37
CA PHE A 262 -29.15 79.08 25.38
C PHE A 262 -28.65 78.80 26.80
N ASN A 263 -28.09 77.63 27.09
CA ASN A 263 -27.49 77.33 28.39
C ASN A 263 -26.26 78.19 28.68
N ASP A 264 -25.39 78.40 27.69
CA ASP A 264 -24.22 79.29 27.82
C ASP A 264 -24.66 80.74 28.14
N ARG A 265 -25.67 81.24 27.42
CA ARG A 265 -26.25 82.56 27.66
C ARG A 265 -26.94 82.68 29.01
N LYS A 266 -27.59 81.62 29.49
CA LYS A 266 -28.17 81.55 30.84
C LYS A 266 -27.09 81.66 31.90
N GLN A 267 -26.02 80.89 31.77
CA GLN A 267 -24.90 80.91 32.70
C GLN A 267 -24.27 82.31 32.78
N GLN A 268 -24.10 82.97 31.64
CA GLN A 268 -23.60 84.34 31.60
C GLN A 268 -24.57 85.31 32.32
N ALA A 269 -25.87 85.22 32.08
CA ALA A 269 -26.85 86.06 32.76
C ALA A 269 -26.91 85.79 34.28
N GLU A 270 -26.78 84.53 34.71
CA GLU A 270 -26.69 84.16 36.14
C GLU A 270 -25.46 84.77 36.81
N LYS A 271 -24.31 84.75 36.10
CA LYS A 271 -23.08 85.43 36.54
C LYS A 271 -23.30 86.94 36.67
N ASP A 272 -24.00 87.56 35.73
CA ASP A 272 -24.31 88.99 35.77
C ASP A 272 -25.24 89.33 36.94
N VAL A 273 -26.24 88.50 37.24
CA VAL A 273 -27.09 88.65 38.43
C VAL A 273 -26.27 88.54 39.71
N ALA A 274 -25.40 87.53 39.83
CA ALA A 274 -24.55 87.33 41.00
C ALA A 274 -23.57 88.50 41.20
N SER A 275 -22.94 88.97 40.11
CA SER A 275 -22.02 90.12 40.11
C SER A 275 -22.72 91.40 40.55
N ASN A 276 -23.87 91.73 39.94
CA ASN A 276 -24.65 92.92 40.27
C ASN A 276 -25.17 92.86 41.72
N ASN A 277 -25.64 91.70 42.20
CA ASN A 277 -26.03 91.53 43.61
C ASN A 277 -24.85 91.74 44.56
N GLY A 278 -23.65 91.28 44.20
CA GLY A 278 -22.41 91.57 44.95
C GLY A 278 -22.13 93.06 45.04
N ALA A 279 -22.16 93.76 43.89
CA ALA A 279 -21.93 95.19 43.81
C ALA A 279 -22.98 96.01 44.58
N ILE A 280 -24.26 95.67 44.47
CA ILE A 280 -25.36 96.32 45.21
C ILE A 280 -25.18 96.13 46.72
N ARG A 281 -24.77 94.94 47.19
CA ARG A 281 -24.49 94.69 48.62
C ARG A 281 -23.35 95.55 49.15
N GLN A 282 -22.25 95.63 48.41
CA GLN A 282 -21.10 96.48 48.76
C GLN A 282 -21.50 97.96 48.79
N LEU A 283 -22.32 98.40 47.84
CA LEU A 283 -22.81 99.76 47.77
C LEU A 283 -23.78 100.10 48.91
N ASN A 284 -24.68 99.17 49.24
CA ASN A 284 -25.61 99.33 50.37
C ASN A 284 -24.88 99.46 51.72
N ALA A 285 -23.72 98.81 51.89
CA ALA A 285 -22.90 98.93 53.10
C ALA A 285 -22.29 100.33 53.30
N LYS A 286 -22.27 101.18 52.26
CA LYS A 286 -21.77 102.56 52.33
C LYS A 286 -22.82 103.57 52.82
N PHE A 287 -24.09 103.15 52.99
CA PHE A 287 -25.18 104.03 53.44
C PHE A 287 -25.48 103.86 54.94
N THR A 288 -25.70 104.97 55.64
CA THR A 288 -26.07 104.99 57.07
C THR A 288 -27.58 104.74 57.26
N PRO A 289 -28.07 104.38 58.46
CA PRO A 289 -29.50 104.19 58.71
C PRO A 289 -30.35 105.43 58.40
N ALA A 290 -29.81 106.64 58.60
CA ALA A 290 -30.49 107.90 58.28
C ALA A 290 -30.63 108.14 56.76
N ASP A 291 -29.72 107.60 55.94
CA ASP A 291 -29.77 107.75 54.48
C ASP A 291 -30.85 106.88 53.84
N ARG A 292 -31.27 105.78 54.51
CA ARG A 292 -32.15 104.76 53.90
C ARG A 292 -33.52 105.33 53.51
N GLY A 293 -34.15 106.13 54.37
CA GLY A 293 -35.45 106.73 54.07
C GLY A 293 -35.41 107.69 52.88
N TYR A 294 -34.33 108.47 52.75
CA TYR A 294 -34.11 109.33 51.59
C TYR A 294 -33.90 108.49 50.31
N ILE A 295 -33.01 107.49 50.37
CA ILE A 295 -32.70 106.63 49.22
C ILE A 295 -33.95 105.89 48.75
N GLU A 296 -34.74 105.31 49.65
CA GLU A 296 -35.98 104.60 49.30
C GLU A 296 -37.00 105.55 48.64
N SER A 297 -37.16 106.76 49.16
CA SER A 297 -38.06 107.77 48.57
C SER A 297 -37.59 108.23 47.18
N THR A 298 -36.28 108.34 46.98
CA THR A 298 -35.65 108.77 45.73
C THR A 298 -35.72 107.64 44.70
N VAL A 299 -35.35 106.42 45.08
CA VAL A 299 -35.48 105.21 44.25
C VAL A 299 -36.93 104.99 43.81
N SER A 300 -37.92 105.22 44.69
CA SER A 300 -39.34 105.13 44.33
C SER A 300 -39.75 106.10 43.21
N LYS A 301 -39.28 107.35 43.28
CA LYS A 301 -39.51 108.36 42.22
C LYS A 301 -38.83 107.98 40.90
N TYR A 302 -37.61 107.46 40.97
CA TYR A 302 -36.92 106.94 39.78
C TYR A 302 -37.68 105.78 39.16
N ASN A 303 -38.07 104.79 39.97
CA ASN A 303 -38.83 103.64 39.50
C ASN A 303 -40.08 104.09 38.74
N GLN A 304 -40.86 105.03 39.27
CA GLN A 304 -42.02 105.60 38.57
C GLN A 304 -41.66 106.30 37.25
N ALA A 305 -40.52 107.02 37.19
CA ALA A 305 -40.08 107.72 35.99
C ALA A 305 -39.57 106.78 34.89
N VAL A 306 -39.08 105.60 35.25
CA VAL A 306 -38.44 104.68 34.29
C VAL A 306 -39.23 103.40 33.99
N THR A 307 -40.31 103.12 34.72
CA THR A 307 -41.10 101.86 34.58
C THR A 307 -41.47 101.57 33.12
N ASN A 308 -41.98 102.57 32.38
CA ASN A 308 -42.39 102.36 30.98
C ASN A 308 -41.22 101.93 30.07
N THR A 309 -40.04 102.51 30.27
CA THR A 309 -38.84 102.15 29.48
C THR A 309 -38.28 100.80 29.90
N GLN A 310 -38.37 100.45 31.20
CA GLN A 310 -38.01 99.13 31.73
C GLN A 310 -38.91 98.03 31.16
N ASP A 311 -40.22 98.25 31.10
CA ASP A 311 -41.16 97.30 30.48
C ASP A 311 -40.87 97.09 28.99
N GLN A 312 -40.57 98.18 28.26
CA GLN A 312 -40.14 98.09 26.87
C GLN A 312 -38.84 97.29 26.71
N LEU A 313 -37.88 97.45 27.63
CA LEU A 313 -36.64 96.66 27.64
C LEU A 313 -36.93 95.18 27.90
N HIS A 314 -37.82 94.83 28.83
CA HIS A 314 -38.20 93.44 29.06
C HIS A 314 -38.84 92.79 27.85
N ILE A 315 -39.77 93.50 27.19
CA ILE A 315 -40.44 93.01 25.97
C ILE A 315 -39.43 92.81 24.83
N LEU A 316 -38.52 93.78 24.64
CA LEU A 316 -37.50 93.70 23.60
C LEU A 316 -36.46 92.61 23.91
N ASN A 317 -36.11 92.42 25.18
CA ASN A 317 -35.21 91.37 25.65
C ASN A 317 -35.80 89.97 25.43
N ASP A 318 -37.08 89.77 25.77
CA ASP A 318 -37.78 88.51 25.46
C ASP A 318 -37.77 88.23 23.95
N ARG A 319 -37.99 89.26 23.11
CA ARG A 319 -37.89 89.11 21.65
C ARG A 319 -36.47 88.76 21.18
N TYR A 320 -35.44 89.41 21.73
CA TYR A 320 -34.04 89.13 21.43
C TYR A 320 -33.67 87.68 21.77
N VAL A 321 -34.06 87.21 22.95
CA VAL A 321 -33.83 85.81 23.36
C VAL A 321 -34.59 84.84 22.44
N ARG A 322 -35.89 85.06 22.20
CA ARG A 322 -36.71 84.19 21.32
C ARG A 322 -36.19 84.12 19.88
N SER A 323 -35.55 85.17 19.40
CA SER A 323 -34.96 85.20 18.05
C SER A 323 -33.70 84.33 17.91
N GLY A 324 -33.20 83.75 19.00
CA GLY A 324 -31.90 83.08 19.00
C GLY A 324 -30.74 84.08 19.07
N PHE A 325 -30.94 85.21 19.75
CA PHE A 325 -29.94 86.26 19.94
C PHE A 325 -29.58 87.04 18.66
N ASP A 326 -30.59 87.48 17.89
CA ASP A 326 -30.40 88.30 16.68
C ASP A 326 -29.60 89.58 17.00
N PRO A 327 -28.42 89.79 16.37
CA PRO A 327 -27.60 90.98 16.57
C PRO A 327 -28.35 92.30 16.32
N LYS A 328 -29.34 92.34 15.41
CA LYS A 328 -30.12 93.55 15.13
C LYS A 328 -30.98 93.97 16.33
N LEU A 329 -31.56 92.99 17.03
CA LEU A 329 -32.34 93.24 18.24
C LEU A 329 -31.43 93.65 19.41
N LYS A 330 -30.18 93.15 19.45
CA LYS A 330 -29.19 93.60 20.43
C LYS A 330 -28.90 95.09 20.31
N VAL A 331 -28.72 95.60 19.09
CA VAL A 331 -28.50 97.05 18.85
C VAL A 331 -29.68 97.89 19.35
N ALA A 332 -30.91 97.45 19.09
CA ALA A 332 -32.11 98.13 19.58
C ALA A 332 -32.20 98.11 21.11
N LEU A 333 -31.83 96.98 21.73
CA LEU A 333 -31.79 96.81 23.18
C LEU A 333 -30.75 97.74 23.82
N ASP A 334 -29.56 97.85 23.23
CA ASP A 334 -28.50 98.76 23.68
C ASP A 334 -28.91 100.22 23.55
N SER A 335 -29.57 100.59 22.44
CA SER A 335 -30.10 101.95 22.26
C SER A 335 -31.16 102.30 23.30
N LEU A 336 -32.03 101.36 23.64
CA LEU A 336 -33.08 101.59 24.64
C LEU A 336 -32.48 101.63 26.06
N GLN A 337 -31.46 100.82 26.34
CA GLN A 337 -30.70 100.86 27.58
C GLN A 337 -29.98 102.21 27.75
N ALA A 338 -29.35 102.74 26.70
CA ALA A 338 -28.73 104.06 26.72
C ALA A 338 -29.76 105.18 26.97
N LYS A 339 -30.96 105.07 26.36
CA LYS A 339 -32.07 106.01 26.63
C LYS A 339 -32.53 105.94 28.08
N LEU A 340 -32.63 104.74 28.65
CA LEU A 340 -32.95 104.56 30.06
C LEU A 340 -31.89 105.20 30.97
N THR A 341 -30.60 104.99 30.68
CA THR A 341 -29.50 105.65 31.41
C THR A 341 -29.60 107.17 31.33
N ALA A 342 -29.92 107.73 30.15
CA ALA A 342 -30.13 109.16 29.99
C ALA A 342 -31.33 109.69 30.80
N GLN A 343 -32.44 108.93 30.86
CA GLN A 343 -33.61 109.28 31.67
C GLN A 343 -33.29 109.28 33.18
N ILE A 344 -32.47 108.34 33.65
CA ILE A 344 -31.98 108.31 35.02
C ILE A 344 -31.15 109.57 35.31
N ASN A 345 -30.23 109.92 34.41
CA ASN A 345 -29.41 111.12 34.59
C ASN A 345 -30.26 112.41 34.63
N GLN A 346 -31.23 112.57 33.72
CA GLN A 346 -32.13 113.73 33.70
C GLN A 346 -33.03 113.81 34.94
N THR A 347 -33.52 112.67 35.42
CA THR A 347 -34.35 112.60 36.63
C THR A 347 -33.52 112.99 37.85
N SER A 348 -32.22 112.69 37.85
CA SER A 348 -31.28 113.14 38.88
C SER A 348 -31.14 114.66 38.94
N ASP A 349 -31.08 115.33 37.80
CA ASP A 349 -30.93 116.79 37.75
C ASP A 349 -32.18 117.52 38.26
N LYS A 350 -33.36 116.90 38.15
CA LYS A 350 -34.65 117.48 38.56
C LYS A 350 -34.90 117.44 40.08
N TYR A 351 -34.25 116.55 40.82
CA TYR A 351 -34.46 116.37 42.27
C TYR A 351 -33.28 116.86 43.13
N ILE A 352 -32.42 117.74 42.58
CA ILE A 352 -31.36 118.45 43.31
C ILE A 352 -32.02 119.44 44.29
N SER A 353 -32.40 118.98 45.49
CA SER A 353 -32.94 119.86 46.53
C SER A 353 -32.51 119.54 47.95
N SER A 354 -31.42 118.78 48.14
CA SER A 354 -30.89 118.45 49.48
C SER A 354 -29.36 118.65 49.59
N PRO A 355 -28.79 119.02 50.75
CA PRO A 355 -27.36 119.36 50.93
C PRO A 355 -26.36 118.17 50.82
N LEU A 356 -26.75 117.05 50.22
CA LEU A 356 -26.04 115.76 50.23
C LEU A 356 -25.47 115.35 48.86
N THR A 357 -24.90 116.30 48.12
CA THR A 357 -24.38 116.13 46.74
C THR A 357 -23.35 114.99 46.55
N ALA A 358 -22.68 114.52 47.61
CA ALA A 358 -21.70 113.43 47.53
C ALA A 358 -22.33 112.02 47.45
N LYS A 359 -23.61 111.84 47.81
CA LYS A 359 -24.26 110.51 47.85
C LYS A 359 -25.15 110.21 46.64
N ASP A 360 -25.49 111.21 45.83
CA ASP A 360 -26.32 111.05 44.63
C ASP A 360 -25.69 110.14 43.57
N GLU A 361 -24.36 110.22 43.42
CA GLU A 361 -23.62 109.36 42.51
C GLU A 361 -23.70 107.88 42.92
N LEU A 362 -23.65 107.60 44.22
CA LEU A 362 -23.82 106.25 44.76
C LEU A 362 -25.27 105.75 44.56
N VAL A 363 -26.27 106.64 44.63
CA VAL A 363 -27.67 106.29 44.35
C VAL A 363 -27.87 105.98 42.85
N ARG A 364 -27.29 106.76 41.94
CA ARG A 364 -27.30 106.49 40.49
C ARG A 364 -26.63 105.16 40.14
N GLN A 365 -25.46 104.90 40.73
CA GLN A 365 -24.76 103.62 40.58
C GLN A 365 -25.61 102.45 41.09
N LYS A 366 -26.30 102.63 42.22
CA LYS A 366 -27.21 101.61 42.76
C LYS A 366 -28.35 101.30 41.80
N ILE A 367 -29.04 102.33 41.30
CA ILE A 367 -30.15 102.18 40.37
C ILE A 367 -29.69 101.47 39.08
N THR A 368 -28.53 101.87 38.54
CA THR A 368 -27.96 101.25 37.34
C THR A 368 -27.66 99.76 37.57
N LEU A 369 -27.08 99.40 38.72
CA LEU A 369 -26.84 98.01 39.08
C LEU A 369 -28.13 97.23 39.30
N GLU A 370 -29.16 97.84 39.91
CA GLU A 370 -30.47 97.22 40.11
C GLU A 370 -31.18 96.95 38.78
N ILE A 371 -31.07 97.86 37.81
CA ILE A 371 -31.57 97.70 36.45
C ILE A 371 -30.80 96.61 35.71
N ASN A 372 -29.46 96.63 35.77
CA ASN A 372 -28.64 95.59 35.12
C ASN A 372 -28.93 94.21 35.71
N ARG A 373 -29.11 94.11 37.03
CA ARG A 373 -29.55 92.87 37.70
C ARG A 373 -30.92 92.44 37.19
N ASP A 374 -31.88 93.34 37.14
CA ASP A 374 -33.24 93.03 36.71
C ASP A 374 -33.30 92.64 35.22
N MET A 375 -32.51 93.27 34.35
CA MET A 375 -32.33 92.88 32.96
C MET A 375 -31.72 91.49 32.81
N ALA A 376 -30.70 91.16 33.62
CA ALA A 376 -30.13 89.83 33.64
C ALA A 376 -31.15 88.78 34.15
N GLN A 377 -31.95 89.11 35.17
CA GLN A 377 -33.05 88.26 35.65
C GLN A 377 -34.15 88.08 34.60
N SER A 378 -34.53 89.13 33.87
CA SER A 378 -35.44 89.08 32.73
C SER A 378 -34.91 88.16 31.64
N SER A 379 -33.61 88.24 31.34
CA SER A 379 -32.94 87.36 30.38
C SER A 379 -33.01 85.91 30.82
N ILE A 380 -32.73 85.59 32.10
CA ILE A 380 -32.86 84.24 32.64
C ILE A 380 -34.29 83.72 32.48
N ARG A 381 -35.32 84.54 32.78
CA ARG A 381 -36.73 84.15 32.62
C ARG A 381 -37.07 83.84 31.16
N ALA A 382 -36.67 84.70 30.23
CA ALA A 382 -36.89 84.49 28.80
C ALA A 382 -36.12 83.26 28.28
N ILE A 383 -34.87 83.08 28.70
CA ILE A 383 -34.02 81.94 28.29
C ILE A 383 -34.58 80.63 28.82
N ASN A 384 -35.02 80.56 30.08
CA ASN A 384 -35.66 79.36 30.63
C ASN A 384 -36.91 78.98 29.82
N LYS A 385 -37.75 79.96 29.46
CA LYS A 385 -38.93 79.71 28.63
C LYS A 385 -38.55 79.13 27.27
N SER A 386 -37.53 79.68 26.60
CA SER A 386 -37.02 79.13 25.33
C SER A 386 -36.37 77.76 25.49
N LEU A 387 -35.63 77.51 26.58
CA LEU A 387 -35.07 76.20 26.90
C LEU A 387 -36.17 75.16 27.13
N ASP A 388 -37.24 75.50 27.85
CA ASP A 388 -38.39 74.62 28.05
C ASP A 388 -39.06 74.26 26.72
N GLU A 389 -39.23 75.25 25.83
CA GLU A 389 -39.76 75.05 24.48
C GLU A 389 -38.83 74.15 23.63
N LEU A 390 -37.52 74.36 23.68
CA LEU A 390 -36.52 73.57 22.94
C LEU A 390 -36.41 72.14 23.49
N ASN A 391 -36.37 71.97 24.81
CA ASN A 391 -36.35 70.65 25.47
C ASN A 391 -37.64 69.87 25.18
N ALA A 392 -38.81 70.54 25.20
CA ALA A 392 -40.06 69.90 24.81
C ALA A 392 -40.07 69.45 23.34
N LYS A 393 -39.49 70.24 22.43
CA LYS A 393 -39.30 69.84 21.03
C LYS A 393 -38.33 68.67 20.92
N PHE A 394 -37.18 68.72 21.58
CA PHE A 394 -36.17 67.66 21.57
C PHE A 394 -36.70 66.34 22.13
N ASN A 395 -37.37 66.37 23.28
CA ASN A 395 -37.95 65.19 23.93
C ASN A 395 -39.05 64.52 23.08
N ARG A 396 -39.75 65.29 22.22
CA ARG A 396 -40.69 64.71 21.25
C ARG A 396 -39.98 63.96 20.13
N LEU A 397 -38.72 64.26 19.81
CA LEU A 397 -37.95 63.60 18.75
C LEU A 397 -37.33 62.27 19.19
N VAL A 398 -37.00 62.12 20.48
CA VAL A 398 -36.29 60.95 21.02
C VAL A 398 -36.96 59.60 20.69
N PRO A 399 -38.29 59.42 20.85
CA PRO A 399 -38.92 58.13 20.51
C PRO A 399 -38.84 57.78 19.02
N PHE A 400 -38.86 58.80 18.15
CA PHE A 400 -38.73 58.62 16.71
C PHE A 400 -37.31 58.17 16.33
N ASP A 401 -36.28 58.67 17.00
CA ASP A 401 -34.88 58.33 16.74
C ASP A 401 -34.59 56.86 17.07
N ALA A 402 -35.01 56.42 18.25
CA ALA A 402 -34.87 55.02 18.66
C ALA A 402 -35.59 54.07 17.68
N THR A 403 -36.79 54.43 17.23
CA THR A 403 -37.58 53.61 16.30
C THR A 403 -36.95 53.58 14.90
N VAL A 404 -36.50 54.72 14.38
CA VAL A 404 -35.80 54.80 13.08
C VAL A 404 -34.51 53.99 13.11
N LYS A 405 -33.74 54.03 14.20
CA LYS A 405 -32.54 53.20 14.38
C LYS A 405 -32.84 51.71 14.36
N ASN A 406 -33.91 51.27 15.04
CA ASN A 406 -34.34 49.87 15.02
C ASN A 406 -34.73 49.42 13.60
N TYR A 407 -35.48 50.23 12.86
CA TYR A 407 -35.79 49.92 11.46
C TYR A 407 -34.53 49.86 10.58
N ASN A 408 -33.59 50.78 10.74
CA ASN A 408 -32.32 50.75 9.99
C ASN A 408 -31.51 49.48 10.32
N TYR A 409 -31.49 49.06 11.59
CA TYR A 409 -30.84 47.83 12.01
C TYR A 409 -31.49 46.59 11.38
N ASP A 410 -32.83 46.51 11.39
CA ASP A 410 -33.58 45.45 10.72
C ASP A 410 -33.31 45.40 9.21
N ILE A 411 -33.21 46.56 8.55
CA ILE A 411 -32.87 46.68 7.13
C ILE A 411 -31.43 46.20 6.86
N ASP A 412 -30.46 46.57 7.71
CA ASP A 412 -29.07 46.13 7.59
C ASP A 412 -28.95 44.60 7.72
N ILE A 413 -29.65 43.99 8.68
CA ILE A 413 -29.73 42.53 8.79
C ILE A 413 -30.33 41.92 7.53
N ALA A 414 -31.50 42.40 7.09
CA ALA A 414 -32.17 41.89 5.91
C ALA A 414 -31.31 42.05 4.64
N SER A 415 -30.54 43.14 4.54
CA SER A 415 -29.61 43.40 3.43
C SER A 415 -28.44 42.41 3.44
N LYS A 416 -27.83 42.16 4.60
CA LYS A 416 -26.76 41.17 4.76
C LYS A 416 -27.23 39.76 4.42
N GLU A 417 -28.41 39.37 4.90
CA GLU A 417 -29.01 38.07 4.56
C GLU A 417 -29.28 37.94 3.06
N TYR A 418 -29.81 38.98 2.42
CA TYR A 418 -30.01 39.01 0.97
C TYR A 418 -28.69 38.87 0.20
N LEU A 419 -27.65 39.62 0.59
CA LEU A 419 -26.34 39.58 -0.06
C LEU A 419 -25.64 38.22 0.10
N ASP A 420 -25.74 37.60 1.28
CA ASP A 420 -25.20 36.25 1.51
C ASP A 420 -25.86 35.21 0.59
N ILE A 421 -27.20 35.23 0.50
CA ILE A 421 -27.93 34.34 -0.41
C ILE A 421 -27.63 34.66 -1.88
N LEU A 422 -27.50 35.95 -2.25
CA LEU A 422 -27.13 36.36 -3.60
C LEU A 422 -25.76 35.81 -4.01
N ASN A 423 -24.77 35.90 -3.12
CA ASN A 423 -23.43 35.37 -3.37
C ASN A 423 -23.45 33.86 -3.52
N LYS A 424 -24.15 33.14 -2.63
CA LYS A 424 -24.34 31.68 -2.71
C LYS A 424 -25.06 31.27 -3.98
N TYR A 425 -26.11 32.00 -4.36
CA TYR A 425 -26.85 31.79 -5.61
C TYR A 425 -25.93 31.96 -6.81
N ASN A 426 -25.20 33.08 -6.91
CA ASN A 426 -24.30 33.35 -8.03
C ASN A 426 -23.22 32.27 -8.15
N GLN A 427 -22.58 31.88 -7.04
CA GLN A 427 -21.56 30.82 -7.02
C GLN A 427 -22.13 29.47 -7.48
N THR A 428 -23.26 29.05 -6.91
CA THR A 428 -23.89 27.75 -7.25
C THR A 428 -24.42 27.75 -8.69
N ASN A 429 -24.99 28.87 -9.15
CA ASN A 429 -25.52 29.01 -10.51
C ASN A 429 -24.40 28.97 -11.58
N LEU A 430 -23.25 29.59 -11.29
CA LEU A 430 -22.06 29.48 -12.14
C LEU A 430 -21.58 28.03 -12.24
N GLN A 431 -21.45 27.34 -11.10
CA GLN A 431 -21.05 25.91 -11.08
C GLN A 431 -22.03 25.03 -11.87
N SER A 432 -23.34 25.24 -11.71
CA SER A 432 -24.38 24.50 -12.45
C SER A 432 -24.34 24.77 -13.96
N THR A 433 -24.05 26.00 -14.38
CA THR A 433 -23.95 26.39 -15.80
C THR A 433 -22.78 25.68 -16.51
N PHE A 434 -21.65 25.51 -15.82
CA PHE A 434 -20.47 24.81 -16.31
C PHE A 434 -20.38 23.36 -15.81
N SER A 435 -21.53 22.70 -15.62
CA SER A 435 -21.62 21.32 -15.17
C SER A 435 -20.97 20.32 -16.16
N ILE A 436 -20.51 19.19 -15.62
CA ILE A 436 -19.98 18.03 -16.37
C ILE A 436 -20.99 17.62 -17.44
N LYS A 437 -20.56 17.58 -18.70
CA LYS A 437 -21.37 17.12 -19.84
C LYS A 437 -20.84 15.78 -20.32
N LEU A 438 -21.36 14.72 -19.71
CA LEU A 438 -20.98 13.37 -20.09
C LEU A 438 -21.52 13.03 -21.48
N ARG A 439 -20.64 12.58 -22.37
CA ARG A 439 -21.02 12.04 -23.67
C ARG A 439 -20.17 10.83 -24.01
N GLN A 440 -20.82 9.74 -24.39
CA GLN A 440 -20.13 8.61 -24.99
C GLN A 440 -19.63 9.03 -26.39
N VAL A 441 -18.33 9.22 -26.54
CA VAL A 441 -17.72 9.69 -27.80
C VAL A 441 -17.34 8.54 -28.72
N GLU A 442 -16.92 7.42 -28.13
CA GLU A 442 -16.60 6.18 -28.83
C GLU A 442 -17.41 5.04 -28.22
N PRO A 443 -18.46 4.53 -28.89
CA PRO A 443 -19.20 3.39 -28.39
C PRO A 443 -18.37 2.12 -28.49
N ALA A 444 -18.55 1.20 -27.54
CA ALA A 444 -17.86 -0.08 -27.56
C ALA A 444 -18.33 -0.92 -28.75
N MET A 445 -17.39 -1.41 -29.53
CA MET A 445 -17.65 -2.33 -30.64
C MET A 445 -17.06 -3.72 -30.34
N PRO A 446 -17.65 -4.80 -30.88
CA PRO A 446 -17.06 -6.13 -30.82
C PRO A 446 -15.68 -6.12 -31.50
N ASP A 447 -14.61 -6.39 -30.74
CA ASP A 447 -13.24 -6.40 -31.26
C ASP A 447 -12.74 -7.83 -31.52
N ALA A 448 -11.58 -7.96 -32.17
CA ALA A 448 -10.90 -9.23 -32.37
C ALA A 448 -10.46 -9.87 -31.04
N ALA A 449 -10.29 -11.19 -31.04
CA ALA A 449 -9.80 -11.91 -29.87
C ALA A 449 -8.40 -11.43 -29.49
N GLU A 450 -8.16 -11.27 -28.18
CA GLU A 450 -6.82 -10.94 -27.70
C GLU A 450 -5.81 -12.01 -28.10
N PRO A 451 -4.55 -11.62 -28.41
CA PRO A 451 -3.48 -12.57 -28.70
C PRO A 451 -3.34 -13.59 -27.57
N SER A 452 -3.72 -14.83 -27.85
CA SER A 452 -3.74 -15.85 -26.81
C SER A 452 -2.31 -16.10 -26.29
N LYS A 453 -2.10 -15.97 -24.97
CA LYS A 453 -0.83 -16.34 -24.33
C LYS A 453 -0.62 -17.87 -24.27
N LYS A 454 -1.48 -18.65 -24.95
CA LYS A 454 -1.48 -20.12 -24.98
C LYS A 454 -0.10 -20.64 -25.44
N LEU A 455 0.45 -20.09 -26.52
CA LEU A 455 1.76 -20.49 -27.06
C LEU A 455 2.89 -20.23 -26.05
N LEU A 456 2.89 -19.07 -25.41
CA LEU A 456 3.87 -18.69 -24.39
C LEU A 456 3.80 -19.66 -23.19
N LEU A 457 2.59 -19.92 -22.67
CA LEU A 457 2.39 -20.82 -21.53
C LEU A 457 2.79 -22.27 -21.85
N THR A 458 2.48 -22.76 -23.06
CA THR A 458 2.91 -24.09 -23.52
C THR A 458 4.43 -24.19 -23.63
N ALA A 459 5.10 -23.16 -24.16
CA ALA A 459 6.55 -23.13 -24.24
C ALA A 459 7.21 -23.13 -22.86
N VAL A 460 6.70 -22.31 -21.92
CA VAL A 460 7.20 -22.26 -20.54
C VAL A 460 7.05 -23.61 -19.83
N ALA A 461 5.94 -24.32 -20.02
CA ALA A 461 5.74 -25.65 -19.43
C ALA A 461 6.82 -26.66 -19.88
N GLY A 462 7.23 -26.62 -21.15
CA GLY A 462 8.32 -27.44 -21.66
C GLY A 462 9.69 -27.11 -21.04
N VAL A 463 10.01 -25.82 -20.92
CA VAL A 463 11.26 -25.37 -20.29
C VAL A 463 11.31 -25.78 -18.81
N VAL A 464 10.21 -25.63 -18.08
CA VAL A 464 10.10 -26.04 -16.68
C VAL A 464 10.28 -27.56 -16.54
N ALA A 465 9.63 -28.36 -17.39
CA ALA A 465 9.78 -29.80 -17.38
C ALA A 465 11.24 -30.24 -17.65
N PHE A 466 11.93 -29.58 -18.59
CA PHE A 466 13.34 -29.84 -18.87
C PHE A 466 14.21 -29.54 -17.63
N ALA A 467 14.01 -28.37 -17.01
CA ALA A 467 14.76 -27.98 -15.82
C ALA A 467 14.56 -28.98 -14.67
N ILE A 468 13.32 -29.42 -14.42
CA ILE A 468 13.02 -30.45 -13.40
C ILE A 468 13.75 -31.76 -13.70
N CYS A 469 13.78 -32.22 -14.96
CA CYS A 469 14.49 -33.44 -15.31
C CYS A 469 16.00 -33.32 -15.05
N VAL A 470 16.61 -32.18 -15.38
CA VAL A 470 18.04 -31.93 -15.09
C VAL A 470 18.28 -31.96 -13.58
N ILE A 471 17.42 -31.33 -12.78
CA ILE A 471 17.53 -31.31 -11.32
C ILE A 471 17.40 -32.72 -10.73
N VAL A 472 16.41 -33.51 -11.16
CA VAL A 472 16.22 -34.89 -10.66
C VAL A 472 17.42 -35.76 -11.01
N LEU A 473 17.96 -35.65 -12.23
CA LEU A 473 19.17 -36.35 -12.62
C LEU A 473 20.40 -35.89 -11.83
N PHE A 474 20.47 -34.59 -11.51
CA PHE A 474 21.53 -34.03 -10.68
C PHE A 474 21.48 -34.59 -9.26
N ILE A 475 20.29 -34.64 -8.65
CA ILE A 475 20.10 -35.24 -7.31
C ILE A 475 20.56 -36.70 -7.32
N GLY A 476 20.08 -37.50 -8.28
CA GLY A 476 20.48 -38.90 -8.39
C GLY A 476 21.99 -39.11 -8.60
N TRP A 477 22.66 -38.16 -9.26
CA TRP A 477 24.11 -38.17 -9.44
C TRP A 477 24.87 -37.71 -8.19
N PHE A 478 24.39 -36.67 -7.53
CA PHE A 478 25.01 -36.06 -6.35
C PHE A 478 25.02 -37.01 -5.15
N PHE A 479 24.00 -37.85 -5.02
CA PHE A 479 23.89 -38.86 -3.95
C PHE A 479 24.44 -40.24 -4.35
N ASP A 480 25.11 -40.39 -5.50
CA ASP A 480 25.71 -41.66 -5.91
C ASP A 480 27.06 -41.88 -5.20
N ASP A 481 27.04 -42.71 -4.15
CA ASP A 481 28.17 -42.99 -3.26
C ASP A 481 29.05 -44.17 -3.68
N THR A 482 28.99 -44.58 -4.95
CA THR A 482 29.75 -45.74 -5.43
C THR A 482 31.20 -45.40 -5.80
N ILE A 483 32.11 -46.35 -5.55
CA ILE A 483 33.54 -46.26 -5.89
C ILE A 483 33.73 -46.70 -7.33
N LYS A 484 34.12 -45.78 -8.23
CA LYS A 484 34.21 -46.09 -9.67
C LYS A 484 35.64 -46.11 -10.16
N GLN A 485 36.50 -45.27 -9.59
CA GLN A 485 37.89 -45.14 -9.99
C GLN A 485 38.84 -45.55 -8.86
N PRO A 486 40.08 -45.96 -9.20
CA PRO A 486 41.06 -46.31 -8.17
C PRO A 486 41.35 -45.18 -7.17
N ALA A 487 41.32 -43.92 -7.64
CA ALA A 487 41.45 -42.74 -6.78
C ALA A 487 40.33 -42.61 -5.74
N ASP A 488 39.09 -43.00 -6.09
CA ASP A 488 37.95 -42.97 -5.16
C ASP A 488 38.17 -43.92 -3.99
N LEU A 489 38.75 -45.10 -4.26
CA LEU A 489 39.02 -46.13 -3.25
C LEU A 489 40.12 -45.66 -2.28
N VAL A 490 41.21 -45.09 -2.79
CA VAL A 490 42.29 -44.53 -1.95
C VAL A 490 41.76 -43.38 -1.10
N LYS A 491 40.99 -42.46 -1.69
CA LYS A 491 40.43 -41.30 -0.97
C LYS A 491 39.46 -41.71 0.13
N ARG A 492 38.63 -42.75 -0.09
CA ARG A 492 37.64 -43.22 0.89
C ARG A 492 38.21 -44.12 1.98
N THR A 493 39.24 -44.92 1.67
CA THR A 493 39.81 -45.88 2.63
C THR A 493 41.07 -45.37 3.33
N HIS A 494 41.77 -44.39 2.74
CA HIS A 494 43.09 -43.91 3.15
C HIS A 494 44.15 -45.02 3.17
N LEU A 495 44.00 -46.02 2.29
CA LEU A 495 44.90 -47.15 2.15
C LEU A 495 45.52 -47.17 0.75
N PRO A 496 46.74 -47.72 0.61
CA PRO A 496 47.44 -47.74 -0.67
C PRO A 496 46.72 -48.62 -1.69
N LEU A 497 46.89 -48.30 -2.97
CA LEU A 497 46.43 -49.08 -4.10
C LEU A 497 47.65 -49.58 -4.87
N LEU A 498 47.73 -50.89 -5.09
CA LEU A 498 48.81 -51.53 -5.85
C LEU A 498 48.52 -51.59 -7.35
N GLY A 499 47.25 -51.63 -7.74
CA GLY A 499 46.91 -51.68 -9.14
C GLY A 499 45.43 -51.96 -9.38
N HIS A 500 45.10 -52.16 -10.65
CA HIS A 500 43.76 -52.51 -11.08
C HIS A 500 43.82 -53.52 -12.23
N LEU A 501 42.74 -54.28 -12.40
CA LEU A 501 42.60 -55.29 -13.44
C LEU A 501 41.27 -55.08 -14.18
N ASN A 502 41.32 -55.04 -15.50
CA ASN A 502 40.14 -54.85 -16.33
C ASN A 502 39.23 -56.08 -16.36
N THR A 503 37.94 -55.88 -16.64
CA THR A 503 36.99 -56.97 -16.84
C THR A 503 37.31 -57.75 -18.10
N ILE A 504 37.25 -59.07 -18.00
CA ILE A 504 37.36 -60.03 -19.09
C ILE A 504 36.05 -60.81 -19.20
N GLU A 505 35.57 -61.01 -20.43
CA GLU A 505 34.32 -61.72 -20.72
C GLU A 505 34.63 -63.16 -21.16
N GLY A 506 33.97 -64.15 -20.54
CA GLY A 506 34.11 -65.58 -20.85
C GLY A 506 34.72 -66.41 -19.73
N THR A 507 34.83 -67.74 -19.94
CA THR A 507 35.51 -68.65 -19.02
C THR A 507 37.02 -68.44 -19.12
N LEU A 508 37.66 -68.13 -17.99
CA LEU A 508 39.08 -67.83 -17.94
C LEU A 508 39.92 -69.11 -18.00
N ASP A 509 40.34 -69.50 -19.20
CA ASP A 509 41.37 -70.54 -19.36
C ASP A 509 42.76 -69.90 -19.20
N LEU A 510 43.30 -69.96 -17.99
CA LEU A 510 44.58 -69.34 -17.62
C LEU A 510 45.77 -69.84 -18.46
N ARG A 511 45.68 -71.05 -19.04
CA ARG A 511 46.71 -71.57 -19.97
C ARG A 511 46.69 -70.83 -21.31
N LYS A 512 45.52 -70.40 -21.76
CA LYS A 512 45.32 -69.62 -23.01
C LYS A 512 45.49 -68.11 -22.80
N LEU A 513 45.42 -67.63 -21.56
CA LEU A 513 45.59 -66.21 -21.21
C LEU A 513 46.93 -65.64 -21.70
N TRP A 514 47.95 -66.49 -21.82
CA TRP A 514 49.30 -66.11 -22.20
C TRP A 514 49.65 -66.40 -23.66
N ASP A 515 48.77 -67.10 -24.38
CA ASP A 515 48.96 -67.68 -25.71
C ASP A 515 48.14 -66.97 -26.82
N VAL A 516 47.53 -65.81 -26.53
CA VAL A 516 46.58 -65.15 -27.45
C VAL A 516 47.02 -63.75 -27.86
N GLU A 517 47.25 -63.57 -29.17
CA GLU A 517 47.62 -62.30 -29.82
C GLU A 517 46.44 -61.37 -30.18
N ASN A 518 45.17 -61.78 -30.04
CA ASN A 518 44.06 -61.10 -30.77
C ASN A 518 42.86 -60.60 -29.94
N ARG A 519 42.99 -60.34 -28.63
CA ARG A 519 41.93 -59.64 -27.87
C ARG A 519 42.49 -58.55 -26.98
N GLU A 520 42.18 -57.30 -27.30
CA GLU A 520 42.65 -56.08 -26.61
C GLU A 520 42.49 -56.15 -25.08
N ARG A 521 41.31 -56.56 -24.59
CA ARG A 521 41.03 -56.74 -23.14
C ARG A 521 41.91 -57.78 -22.46
N MET A 522 42.26 -58.85 -23.16
CA MET A 522 43.08 -59.94 -22.60
C MET A 522 44.55 -59.54 -22.55
N ARG A 523 45.04 -58.85 -23.59
CA ARG A 523 46.38 -58.27 -23.61
C ARG A 523 46.56 -57.27 -22.48
N LEU A 524 45.56 -56.40 -22.27
CA LEU A 524 45.60 -55.44 -21.19
C LEU A 524 45.62 -56.12 -19.81
N PHE A 525 44.73 -57.08 -19.59
CA PHE A 525 44.67 -57.84 -18.34
C PHE A 525 46.02 -58.51 -18.02
N LYS A 526 46.70 -59.06 -19.04
CA LYS A 526 48.03 -59.64 -18.93
C LYS A 526 49.10 -58.62 -18.51
N GLU A 527 49.13 -57.42 -19.13
CA GLU A 527 50.08 -56.37 -18.73
C GLU A 527 49.77 -55.81 -17.35
N LEU A 528 48.50 -55.59 -17.00
CA LEU A 528 48.10 -55.16 -15.67
C LEU A 528 48.44 -56.21 -14.60
N THR A 529 48.32 -57.51 -14.91
CA THR A 529 48.75 -58.60 -14.02
C THR A 529 50.27 -58.61 -13.81
N ARG A 530 51.06 -58.29 -14.86
CA ARG A 530 52.52 -58.14 -14.74
C ARG A 530 52.91 -56.93 -13.89
N SER A 531 52.21 -55.82 -14.08
CA SER A 531 52.38 -54.60 -13.28
C SER A 531 52.07 -54.88 -11.80
N LEU A 532 50.93 -55.52 -11.53
CA LEU A 532 50.54 -55.91 -10.18
C LEU A 532 51.57 -56.85 -9.53
N ARG A 533 52.09 -57.82 -10.28
CA ARG A 533 53.17 -58.71 -9.80
C ARG A 533 54.41 -57.90 -9.39
N PHE A 534 54.82 -56.94 -10.21
CA PHE A 534 55.97 -56.09 -9.91
C PHE A 534 55.78 -55.29 -8.61
N GLU A 535 54.61 -54.65 -8.43
CA GLU A 535 54.30 -53.90 -7.20
C GLU A 535 54.29 -54.81 -5.96
N ILE A 536 53.75 -56.03 -6.09
CA ILE A 536 53.77 -57.03 -5.01
C ILE A 536 55.21 -57.45 -4.66
N ASP A 537 56.08 -57.66 -5.64
CA ASP A 537 57.49 -58.01 -5.41
C ASP A 537 58.23 -56.89 -4.65
N GLN A 538 57.95 -55.61 -4.97
CA GLN A 538 58.51 -54.46 -4.26
C GLN A 538 58.06 -54.40 -2.79
N GLU A 539 56.83 -54.83 -2.51
CA GLU A 539 56.30 -54.90 -1.15
C GLU A 539 56.84 -56.10 -0.36
N LEU A 540 56.99 -57.27 -0.99
CA LEU A 540 57.46 -58.49 -0.34
C LEU A 540 58.94 -58.42 0.07
N LYS A 541 59.83 -57.75 -0.70
CA LYS A 541 61.26 -57.57 -0.35
C LYS A 541 62.00 -58.85 0.08
N GLY A 542 61.68 -59.98 -0.55
CA GLY A 542 62.27 -61.29 -0.25
C GLY A 542 61.44 -62.19 0.67
N ASP A 543 60.37 -61.67 1.28
CA ASP A 543 59.34 -62.50 1.88
C ASP A 543 58.61 -63.35 0.81
N LYS A 544 58.03 -64.46 1.25
CA LYS A 544 57.50 -65.48 0.34
C LYS A 544 56.00 -65.76 0.46
N ILE A 545 55.32 -65.29 1.52
CA ILE A 545 53.89 -65.62 1.74
C ILE A 545 53.01 -64.39 1.51
N LEU A 546 52.14 -64.46 0.50
CA LEU A 546 51.16 -63.44 0.17
C LEU A 546 49.75 -63.96 0.43
N ALA A 547 48.97 -63.25 1.24
CA ALA A 547 47.53 -63.49 1.37
C ALA A 547 46.73 -62.59 0.43
N VAL A 548 45.75 -63.18 -0.26
CA VAL A 548 44.80 -62.50 -1.14
C VAL A 548 43.43 -62.59 -0.51
N THR A 549 42.93 -61.44 -0.01
CA THR A 549 41.62 -61.32 0.63
C THR A 549 40.72 -60.36 -0.15
N SER A 550 39.49 -60.16 0.32
CA SER A 550 38.53 -59.19 -0.21
C SER A 550 37.54 -58.82 0.88
N LEU A 551 36.78 -57.74 0.72
CA LEU A 551 35.78 -57.34 1.71
C LEU A 551 34.61 -58.32 1.76
N ILE A 552 34.13 -58.74 0.58
CA ILE A 552 32.99 -59.64 0.41
C ILE A 552 33.29 -60.72 -0.62
N ASN A 553 32.41 -61.73 -0.69
CA ASN A 553 32.51 -62.76 -1.74
C ASN A 553 32.32 -62.18 -3.15
N HIS A 554 32.86 -62.87 -4.15
CA HIS A 554 32.73 -62.58 -5.58
C HIS A 554 33.45 -61.32 -6.11
N GLU A 555 34.37 -60.71 -5.35
CA GLU A 555 35.24 -59.61 -5.83
C GLU A 555 36.37 -60.10 -6.78
N GLY A 556 36.56 -61.41 -6.86
CA GLY A 556 37.47 -62.06 -7.81
C GLY A 556 38.83 -62.45 -7.25
N LYS A 557 38.94 -62.68 -5.93
CA LYS A 557 40.15 -63.18 -5.25
C LYS A 557 40.82 -64.34 -5.99
N SER A 558 40.07 -65.38 -6.32
CA SER A 558 40.57 -66.60 -6.97
C SER A 558 41.12 -66.31 -8.37
N VAL A 559 40.45 -65.45 -9.13
CA VAL A 559 40.91 -65.04 -10.47
C VAL A 559 42.22 -64.26 -10.36
N VAL A 560 42.31 -63.29 -9.44
CA VAL A 560 43.54 -62.50 -9.25
C VAL A 560 44.67 -63.36 -8.70
N GLY A 561 44.41 -64.18 -7.68
CA GLY A 561 45.37 -65.08 -7.06
C GLY A 561 45.95 -66.09 -8.06
N THR A 562 45.10 -66.72 -8.87
CA THR A 562 45.57 -67.69 -9.88
C THR A 562 46.28 -67.01 -11.05
N SER A 563 45.84 -65.80 -11.46
CA SER A 563 46.52 -65.01 -12.50
C SER A 563 47.91 -64.56 -12.05
N LEU A 564 48.04 -64.16 -10.78
CA LEU A 564 49.33 -63.85 -10.15
C LEU A 564 50.22 -65.09 -10.06
N ALA A 565 49.68 -66.22 -9.60
CA ALA A 565 50.43 -67.47 -9.52
C ALA A 565 51.03 -67.86 -10.87
N TYR A 566 50.24 -67.76 -11.94
CA TYR A 566 50.71 -68.03 -13.29
C TYR A 566 51.75 -66.98 -13.75
N SER A 567 51.53 -65.70 -13.43
CA SER A 567 52.48 -64.61 -13.74
C SER A 567 53.86 -64.85 -13.11
N TYR A 568 53.93 -65.39 -11.89
CA TYR A 568 55.18 -65.81 -11.25
C TYR A 568 55.77 -67.07 -11.90
N ALA A 569 54.96 -68.05 -12.25
CA ALA A 569 55.40 -69.27 -12.95
C ALA A 569 56.10 -68.95 -14.28
N MET A 570 55.60 -67.94 -15.01
CA MET A 570 56.15 -67.47 -16.28
C MET A 570 57.54 -66.84 -16.19
N ILE A 571 57.98 -66.46 -14.99
CA ILE A 571 59.37 -66.03 -14.71
C ILE A 571 60.17 -67.11 -13.97
N ASN A 572 59.78 -68.38 -14.16
CA ASN A 572 60.42 -69.58 -13.62
C ASN A 572 60.48 -69.64 -12.08
N LYS A 573 59.57 -68.95 -11.38
CA LYS A 573 59.43 -69.07 -9.93
C LYS A 573 58.62 -70.33 -9.60
N LYS A 574 59.02 -71.06 -8.55
CA LYS A 574 58.23 -72.16 -7.99
C LYS A 574 57.12 -71.58 -7.14
N VAL A 575 55.88 -71.75 -7.58
CA VAL A 575 54.71 -71.16 -6.92
C VAL A 575 53.87 -72.23 -6.24
N LEU A 576 53.46 -71.97 -5.00
CA LEU A 576 52.39 -72.69 -4.33
C LEU A 576 51.18 -71.78 -4.18
N LEU A 577 50.02 -72.23 -4.67
CA LEU A 577 48.75 -71.56 -4.45
C LEU A 577 47.93 -72.39 -3.47
N ILE A 578 47.48 -71.79 -2.36
CA ILE A 578 46.73 -72.45 -1.30
C ILE A 578 45.29 -71.91 -1.31
N ASP A 579 44.32 -72.82 -1.38
CA ASP A 579 42.91 -72.51 -1.14
C ASP A 579 42.63 -72.52 0.36
N GLY A 580 42.62 -71.33 0.97
CA GLY A 580 42.33 -71.16 2.39
C GLY A 580 40.85 -71.02 2.71
N ASN A 581 39.96 -71.04 1.70
CA ASN A 581 38.54 -70.82 1.91
C ASN A 581 37.77 -72.13 2.09
N PHE A 582 37.82 -72.68 3.31
CA PHE A 582 37.11 -73.92 3.67
C PHE A 582 35.59 -73.86 3.40
N ASP A 583 34.97 -72.69 3.52
CA ASP A 583 33.51 -72.54 3.32
C ASP A 583 33.10 -72.54 1.85
N GLN A 584 33.93 -71.95 0.99
CA GLN A 584 33.67 -71.78 -0.45
C GLN A 584 34.97 -71.99 -1.24
N PRO A 585 35.38 -73.25 -1.45
CA PRO A 585 36.70 -73.61 -1.97
C PRO A 585 36.77 -73.47 -3.50
N SER A 586 36.57 -72.24 -3.98
CA SER A 586 36.44 -71.91 -5.40
C SER A 586 37.68 -72.26 -6.23
N LEU A 587 38.86 -72.26 -5.62
CA LEU A 587 40.10 -72.65 -6.28
C LEU A 587 40.18 -74.18 -6.42
N THR A 588 39.79 -74.91 -5.37
CA THR A 588 39.71 -76.37 -5.36
C THR A 588 38.71 -76.87 -6.40
N GLU A 589 37.53 -76.27 -6.48
CA GLU A 589 36.52 -76.59 -7.50
C GLU A 589 37.03 -76.34 -8.92
N ALA A 590 37.75 -75.25 -9.14
CA ALA A 590 38.25 -74.86 -10.46
C ALA A 590 39.44 -75.71 -10.94
N ILE A 591 40.33 -76.14 -10.04
CA ILE A 591 41.62 -76.77 -10.39
C ILE A 591 41.63 -78.28 -10.13
N GLN A 592 40.79 -78.80 -9.24
CA GLN A 592 40.76 -80.20 -8.80
C GLN A 592 42.14 -80.71 -8.33
N PRO A 593 42.72 -80.10 -7.28
CA PRO A 593 44.05 -80.46 -6.77
C PRO A 593 44.05 -81.85 -6.12
N LYS A 594 45.25 -82.43 -6.01
CA LYS A 594 45.48 -83.75 -5.36
C LYS A 594 45.99 -83.65 -3.93
N VAL A 595 46.27 -82.43 -3.47
CA VAL A 595 46.87 -82.13 -2.18
C VAL A 595 45.94 -81.18 -1.44
N PHE A 596 45.66 -81.47 -0.18
CA PHE A 596 44.71 -80.73 0.63
C PHE A 596 45.36 -80.15 1.89
N VAL A 597 44.95 -78.93 2.25
CA VAL A 597 45.43 -78.20 3.44
C VAL A 597 45.27 -79.04 4.69
N GLU A 598 44.09 -79.64 4.88
CA GLU A 598 43.75 -80.39 6.09
C GLU A 598 44.66 -81.60 6.27
N ASP A 599 45.04 -82.28 5.19
CA ASP A 599 45.93 -83.43 5.25
C ASP A 599 47.38 -83.02 5.56
N TYR A 600 47.83 -81.89 5.00
CA TYR A 600 49.19 -81.37 5.19
C TYR A 600 49.41 -80.83 6.61
N PHE A 601 48.42 -80.14 7.16
CA PHE A 601 48.51 -79.56 8.49
C PHE A 601 48.05 -80.52 9.60
N LYS A 602 47.44 -81.70 9.32
CA LYS A 602 47.09 -82.69 10.37
C LYS A 602 48.08 -83.86 10.53
N ASN A 603 48.74 -84.35 9.46
CA ASN A 603 49.51 -85.62 9.50
C ASN A 603 50.97 -85.49 8.98
N ASN A 604 51.88 -86.37 9.45
CA ASN A 604 53.34 -86.34 9.16
C ASN A 604 53.69 -86.53 7.64
N PRO A 605 54.81 -85.98 7.13
CA PRO A 605 55.01 -85.55 5.73
C PRO A 605 55.56 -86.59 4.74
N ASP A 606 55.72 -87.86 5.10
CA ASP A 606 56.60 -88.79 4.38
C ASP A 606 56.08 -89.34 3.03
N ASN A 607 54.91 -88.89 2.55
CA ASN A 607 54.39 -89.29 1.23
C ASN A 607 54.16 -88.12 0.25
N TYR A 608 54.78 -86.97 0.50
CA TYR A 608 54.63 -85.76 -0.31
C TYR A 608 55.66 -85.66 -1.46
N ASN A 609 55.55 -86.52 -2.47
CA ASN A 609 56.22 -86.31 -3.76
C ASN A 609 55.32 -85.49 -4.69
N SER A 610 55.43 -84.16 -4.63
CA SER A 610 54.82 -83.29 -5.63
C SER A 610 55.63 -83.33 -6.93
N ILE A 611 54.96 -83.74 -8.01
CA ILE A 611 55.45 -83.75 -9.39
C ILE A 611 56.00 -82.37 -9.76
N ALA A 612 57.14 -82.34 -10.45
CA ALA A 612 57.78 -81.13 -10.95
C ALA A 612 56.91 -80.43 -12.02
N VAL A 613 56.10 -79.46 -11.58
CA VAL A 613 55.51 -78.41 -12.42
C VAL A 613 55.77 -77.07 -11.70
N THR A 614 55.96 -75.99 -12.45
CA THR A 614 56.32 -74.65 -11.91
C THR A 614 55.24 -74.03 -10.99
N THR A 615 54.02 -74.57 -10.98
CA THR A 615 52.90 -74.17 -10.12
C THR A 615 52.22 -75.39 -9.51
N ASN A 616 52.17 -75.45 -8.17
CA ASN A 616 51.42 -76.43 -7.40
C ASN A 616 50.24 -75.76 -6.71
N VAL A 617 49.13 -76.50 -6.58
CA VAL A 617 47.92 -76.04 -5.88
C VAL A 617 47.62 -76.98 -4.74
N MET A 618 47.45 -76.42 -3.55
CA MET A 618 46.97 -77.09 -2.35
C MET A 618 45.53 -76.66 -2.12
N GLY A 619 44.59 -77.56 -2.36
CA GLY A 619 43.17 -77.33 -2.17
C GLY A 619 42.72 -77.57 -0.73
N THR A 620 41.41 -77.63 -0.55
CA THR A 620 40.77 -77.90 0.74
C THR A 620 39.63 -78.91 0.54
N HIS A 621 39.41 -79.81 1.51
CA HIS A 621 38.24 -80.71 1.50
C HIS A 621 36.94 -79.93 1.75
N GLY A 622 37.06 -78.72 2.26
CA GLY A 622 35.95 -77.85 2.61
C GLY A 622 35.31 -78.22 3.94
N GLY A 623 34.49 -77.30 4.47
CA GLY A 623 33.76 -77.49 5.72
C GLY A 623 33.80 -76.26 6.64
N ASP A 624 33.02 -76.32 7.70
CA ASP A 624 32.96 -75.27 8.72
C ASP A 624 34.09 -75.45 9.74
N ILE A 625 35.32 -75.11 9.33
CA ILE A 625 36.52 -75.20 10.17
C ILE A 625 37.42 -73.99 9.94
N THR A 626 38.28 -73.66 10.90
CA THR A 626 39.32 -72.63 10.76
C THR A 626 40.73 -73.23 10.77
N LEU A 627 41.73 -72.44 10.37
CA LEU A 627 43.10 -72.95 10.25
C LEU A 627 43.69 -73.31 11.62
N LEU A 628 43.42 -72.51 12.65
CA LEU A 628 43.88 -72.76 14.02
C LEU A 628 43.08 -73.86 14.73
N GLU A 629 41.94 -74.29 14.19
CA GLU A 629 41.23 -75.51 14.62
C GLU A 629 41.84 -76.78 14.01
N LEU A 630 42.53 -76.67 12.87
CA LEU A 630 43.23 -77.81 12.26
C LEU A 630 44.49 -78.19 13.04
N SER A 631 45.25 -77.20 13.53
CA SER A 631 46.49 -77.39 14.29
C SER A 631 46.92 -76.11 15.01
N ASP A 632 47.83 -76.25 15.98
CA ASP A 632 48.34 -75.10 16.73
C ASP A 632 49.23 -74.18 15.87
N GLU A 633 49.35 -72.93 16.31
CA GLU A 633 50.06 -71.88 15.58
C GLU A 633 51.54 -72.21 15.31
N ASN A 634 52.24 -72.82 16.27
CA ASN A 634 53.67 -73.12 16.13
C ASN A 634 53.90 -74.22 15.10
N PHE A 635 53.02 -75.23 15.08
CA PHE A 635 53.05 -76.27 14.07
C PHE A 635 52.82 -75.70 12.68
N ILE A 636 51.79 -74.87 12.49
CA ILE A 636 51.51 -74.22 11.21
C ILE A 636 52.68 -73.33 10.75
N ARG A 637 53.30 -72.56 11.66
CA ARG A 637 54.52 -71.76 11.35
C ARG A 637 55.66 -72.63 10.85
N THR A 638 55.91 -73.76 11.52
CA THR A 638 56.96 -74.71 11.13
C THR A 638 56.69 -75.27 9.73
N ARG A 639 55.45 -75.66 9.46
CA ARG A 639 55.02 -76.14 8.14
C ARG A 639 55.13 -75.10 7.04
N PHE A 640 54.81 -73.83 7.31
CA PHE A 640 55.04 -72.76 6.35
C PHE A 640 56.54 -72.53 6.10
N ASN A 641 57.41 -72.65 7.10
CA ASN A 641 58.86 -72.58 6.91
C ASN A 641 59.38 -73.71 6.01
N GLU A 642 58.83 -74.92 6.13
CA GLU A 642 59.12 -76.03 5.21
C GLU A 642 58.72 -75.70 3.77
N LEU A 643 57.52 -75.14 3.57
CA LEU A 643 57.06 -74.71 2.25
C LEU A 643 57.93 -73.58 1.68
N LYS A 644 58.38 -72.63 2.50
CA LYS A 644 59.29 -71.54 2.08
C LYS A 644 60.65 -72.05 1.57
N MET A 645 61.09 -73.24 1.97
CA MET A 645 62.31 -73.85 1.43
C MET A 645 62.09 -74.45 0.03
N LYS A 646 60.87 -74.89 -0.28
CA LYS A 646 60.52 -75.56 -1.55
C LYS A 646 60.02 -74.60 -2.62
N TYR A 647 59.35 -73.52 -2.22
CA TYR A 647 58.70 -72.56 -3.11
C TYR A 647 59.36 -71.19 -3.02
N ASP A 648 59.36 -70.47 -4.14
CA ASP A 648 59.81 -69.08 -4.21
C ASP A 648 58.73 -68.12 -3.72
N ILE A 649 57.47 -68.45 -3.97
CA ILE A 649 56.31 -67.69 -3.49
C ILE A 649 55.14 -68.63 -3.17
N ILE A 650 54.45 -68.32 -2.09
CA ILE A 650 53.26 -69.01 -1.59
C ILE A 650 52.14 -67.97 -1.57
N ILE A 651 51.10 -68.19 -2.38
CA ILE A 651 49.92 -67.33 -2.46
C ILE A 651 48.77 -68.04 -1.76
N ILE A 652 48.14 -67.39 -0.81
CA ILE A 652 47.03 -67.93 -0.03
C ILE A 652 45.77 -67.17 -0.41
N GLU A 653 44.80 -67.83 -1.02
CA GLU A 653 43.46 -67.28 -1.15
C GLU A 653 42.71 -67.44 0.17
N THR A 654 42.41 -66.34 0.85
CA THR A 654 41.68 -66.39 2.12
C THR A 654 40.17 -66.27 1.89
N PRO A 655 39.33 -66.69 2.85
CA PRO A 655 37.94 -66.21 2.93
C PRO A 655 37.88 -64.68 2.87
N PRO A 656 36.76 -64.06 2.44
CA PRO A 656 36.60 -62.61 2.56
C PRO A 656 36.69 -62.16 4.03
N LEU A 657 37.04 -60.91 4.27
CA LEU A 657 37.10 -60.33 5.61
C LEU A 657 35.72 -60.33 6.31
N SER A 658 34.63 -60.32 5.54
CA SER A 658 33.27 -60.54 6.06
C SER A 658 33.09 -61.89 6.78
N SER A 659 33.96 -62.89 6.53
CA SER A 659 34.00 -64.17 7.26
C SER A 659 34.79 -64.10 8.57
N LEU A 660 35.13 -62.89 9.03
CA LEU A 660 35.75 -62.61 10.32
C LEU A 660 37.03 -63.43 10.56
N ASN A 661 37.07 -64.23 11.63
CA ASN A 661 38.27 -64.92 12.10
C ASN A 661 38.83 -65.90 11.06
N LYS A 662 37.97 -66.52 10.23
CA LYS A 662 38.39 -67.44 9.17
C LYS A 662 39.38 -66.81 8.20
N SER A 663 39.20 -65.53 7.86
CA SER A 663 40.14 -64.78 7.00
C SER A 663 41.39 -64.35 7.78
N LYS A 664 41.18 -63.84 9.00
CA LYS A 664 42.23 -63.28 9.85
C LYS A 664 43.29 -64.31 10.27
N GLU A 665 42.89 -65.56 10.48
CA GLU A 665 43.82 -66.65 10.82
C GLU A 665 44.81 -66.94 9.68
N TRP A 666 44.36 -67.00 8.43
CA TRP A 666 45.28 -67.14 7.30
C TRP A 666 46.19 -65.92 7.15
N ILE A 667 45.63 -64.71 7.35
CA ILE A 667 46.38 -63.47 7.34
C ILE A 667 47.48 -63.47 8.41
N LEU A 668 47.29 -64.10 9.57
CA LEU A 668 48.29 -64.20 10.64
C LEU A 668 49.62 -64.77 10.14
N PHE A 669 49.58 -65.80 9.28
CA PHE A 669 50.76 -66.50 8.76
C PHE A 669 51.35 -65.89 7.48
N ALA A 670 50.63 -64.98 6.82
CA ALA A 670 51.14 -64.27 5.65
C ALA A 670 52.21 -63.24 6.02
N ASN A 671 53.11 -62.93 5.08
CA ASN A 671 54.05 -61.82 5.20
C ASN A 671 53.42 -60.50 4.72
N LYS A 672 52.70 -60.56 3.59
CA LYS A 672 51.96 -59.42 3.03
C LYS A 672 50.53 -59.80 2.68
N VAL A 673 49.65 -58.83 2.71
CA VAL A 673 48.22 -58.97 2.39
C VAL A 673 47.84 -57.98 1.30
N ILE A 674 47.18 -58.48 0.27
CA ILE A 674 46.46 -57.65 -0.70
C ILE A 674 44.96 -57.88 -0.57
N ALA A 675 44.18 -56.82 -0.76
CA ALA A 675 42.72 -56.90 -0.74
C ALA A 675 42.15 -56.54 -2.10
N ILE A 676 41.29 -57.41 -2.63
CA ILE A 676 40.60 -57.21 -3.90
C ILE A 676 39.30 -56.44 -3.65
N TYR A 677 39.04 -55.41 -4.44
CA TYR A 677 37.79 -54.64 -4.42
C TYR A 677 37.16 -54.58 -5.81
N GLU A 678 35.84 -54.63 -5.90
CA GLU A 678 35.08 -54.50 -7.16
C GLU A 678 34.45 -53.10 -7.28
N PRO A 679 34.65 -52.37 -8.42
CA PRO A 679 34.11 -51.05 -8.62
C PRO A 679 32.58 -51.04 -8.79
N ASN A 680 31.99 -49.85 -8.74
CA ASN A 680 30.55 -49.56 -8.72
C ASN A 680 29.82 -50.07 -7.47
N LYS A 681 30.56 -50.34 -6.40
CA LYS A 681 30.04 -50.67 -5.07
C LYS A 681 30.41 -49.55 -4.09
N GLY A 682 29.59 -49.35 -3.06
CA GLY A 682 29.93 -48.50 -1.92
C GLY A 682 30.62 -49.32 -0.83
N ILE A 683 31.22 -48.65 0.15
CA ILE A 683 31.70 -49.27 1.40
C ILE A 683 30.65 -48.97 2.46
N ASN A 684 29.92 -49.99 2.88
CA ASN A 684 28.91 -49.84 3.93
C ASN A 684 29.54 -49.87 5.34
N LYS A 685 28.74 -49.61 6.38
CA LYS A 685 29.22 -49.58 7.76
C LYS A 685 29.87 -50.88 8.24
N ALA A 686 29.41 -52.04 7.78
CA ALA A 686 30.02 -53.33 8.17
C ALA A 686 31.41 -53.49 7.54
N GLN A 687 31.53 -53.14 6.26
CA GLN A 687 32.79 -53.16 5.52
C GLN A 687 33.80 -52.13 6.03
N GLN A 688 33.36 -51.04 6.69
CA GLN A 688 34.29 -50.09 7.32
C GLN A 688 35.13 -50.75 8.40
N ALA A 689 34.58 -51.70 9.17
CA ALA A 689 35.34 -52.44 10.18
C ALA A 689 36.42 -53.33 9.53
N ASP A 690 36.13 -53.90 8.36
CA ASP A 690 37.10 -54.69 7.59
C ASP A 690 38.21 -53.81 7.00
N VAL A 691 37.87 -52.62 6.51
CA VAL A 691 38.84 -51.60 6.05
C VAL A 691 39.73 -51.14 7.22
N GLU A 692 39.15 -50.96 8.40
CA GLU A 692 39.91 -50.60 9.61
C GLU A 692 40.84 -51.74 10.05
N TYR A 693 40.40 -53.00 9.95
CA TYR A 693 41.28 -54.14 10.16
C TYR A 693 42.47 -54.13 9.19
N LEU A 694 42.24 -53.91 7.89
CA LEU A 694 43.31 -53.77 6.89
C LEU A 694 44.26 -52.62 7.21
N ARG A 695 43.73 -51.49 7.71
CA ARG A 695 44.55 -50.35 8.17
C ARG A 695 45.44 -50.74 9.35
N ASN A 696 44.90 -51.49 10.29
CA ASN A 696 45.63 -51.93 11.49
C ASN A 696 46.70 -53.00 11.20
N LEU A 697 46.70 -53.60 10.00
CA LEU A 697 47.80 -54.45 9.54
C LEU A 697 49.08 -53.65 9.24
N ASN A 698 49.02 -52.31 9.13
CA ASN A 698 50.17 -51.43 8.89
C ASN A 698 51.03 -51.93 7.71
N ALA A 699 52.34 -52.11 7.91
CA ALA A 699 53.28 -52.55 6.90
C ALA A 699 52.97 -53.94 6.31
N LYS A 700 52.10 -54.73 6.95
CA LYS A 700 51.65 -56.03 6.44
C LYS A 700 50.62 -55.89 5.31
N PHE A 701 49.84 -54.81 5.27
CA PHE A 701 48.92 -54.55 4.16
C PHE A 701 49.67 -53.87 3.00
N ALA A 702 49.84 -54.59 1.90
CA ALA A 702 50.53 -54.10 0.72
C ALA A 702 49.66 -53.13 -0.09
N GLY A 703 48.34 -53.38 -0.17
CA GLY A 703 47.40 -52.44 -0.77
C GLY A 703 46.20 -53.09 -1.45
N TRP A 704 45.33 -52.22 -1.97
CA TRP A 704 44.15 -52.58 -2.74
C TRP A 704 44.48 -52.99 -4.17
N VAL A 705 43.71 -53.94 -4.71
CA VAL A 705 43.66 -54.25 -6.13
C VAL A 705 42.23 -54.08 -6.60
N LEU A 706 42.01 -53.10 -7.47
CA LEU A 706 40.68 -52.84 -8.03
C LEU A 706 40.44 -53.78 -9.22
N ASN A 707 39.62 -54.81 -9.06
CA ASN A 707 39.36 -55.81 -10.10
C ASN A 707 38.06 -55.51 -10.85
N LYS A 708 37.94 -55.95 -12.10
CA LYS A 708 36.77 -55.73 -12.98
C LYS A 708 36.56 -54.26 -13.39
N THR A 709 37.64 -53.54 -13.68
CA THR A 709 37.56 -52.16 -14.20
C THR A 709 37.13 -52.14 -15.69
N SER A 710 36.43 -51.08 -16.11
CA SER A 710 36.12 -50.87 -17.53
C SER A 710 37.31 -50.27 -18.28
N LEU A 711 37.49 -50.62 -19.57
CA LEU A 711 38.55 -50.12 -20.45
C LEU A 711 38.64 -48.57 -20.50
N ASP A 712 37.52 -47.87 -20.32
CA ASP A 712 37.47 -46.40 -20.37
C ASP A 712 38.24 -45.69 -19.24
N ILE A 713 38.68 -46.43 -18.21
CA ILE A 713 39.44 -45.87 -17.08
C ILE A 713 40.88 -45.51 -17.50
N GLU A 714 41.39 -46.08 -18.61
CA GLU A 714 42.79 -45.94 -19.04
C GLU A 714 43.09 -44.76 -19.98
N LYS A 715 42.11 -43.89 -20.25
CA LYS A 715 42.35 -42.65 -21.03
C LYS A 715 42.88 -41.48 -20.20
N PHE A 716 43.47 -41.73 -19.03
CA PHE A 716 44.01 -40.70 -18.14
C PHE A 716 45.44 -40.97 -17.72
#